data_AF-A0A239N1I5-F1
#
_entry.id   AF-A0A239N1I5-F1
#
_cell.length_a   1.000
_cell.length_b   1.000
_cell.length_c   1.000
_cell.angle_alpha   90.00
_cell.angle_beta   90.00
_cell.angle_gamma   90.00
#
_symmetry.space_group_name_H-M   'P 1'
#
loop_
_entity.id
_entity.type
_entity.pdbx_description
1 polymer ?
#
loop_
_entity_poly.entity_id
_entity_poly.type
_entity_poly.pdbx_seq_one_letter_code
_entity_poly.pdbx_strand_id
1 'polypeptide(L)'
;MAYDIGHHPSIATVCLSGTLEDKLAAAAAARFRGVEIFASDLVASAWSPERVRQECARRGLSIDLYQPFRDFEAVPPDVLAANLRRAERTFDVLERLGATTLLVCSTVSPDAVDDDDLAAEQLHELAERAHRRGLRIAYEALAWGRFVRTYAHAWRIVRRAGHPALGLCLDSFHVLSGADDPAGIRVVPGDRIFHVQLADAPRMTADVVEWSRHHRLFPGLGAFDLAGFVGHVLSTGYAGPLSLEVFNDVYRQADPRHAAIDGMRSLLALQEAVGDAAPPAVRDRVRPVELPSAPALGGHVFTELAVDEQSGPVVGRALSALGFAHTRQHRSKPVELWEQGRARVLLNFAPHSRVAPGTAAICALGLESADPMRSARRAQRLLAPVLPRLRQPEEAELVSVAAPDGTAVFLVGAGPGSDNWLHDFAPTETTGTTGTTGTTAPGDGRITATDHVSLTDSVDDFDETTLFYRAVLGLRAGEATEIAAPFGLIRGRTAGDIAGLVTIALNTAPLRRGDWAPAIPSPQYVAFRTEDAVASAKAMRAFGAPVLRIPDNYYADLDARLDLPPDLLADLRAHSILYDRDETGAYLHFYTEMLGSRLFFAVVQRVAGYRGLGDPGSAPVRMAAHRERRLLALRDTPQAPERHDYSLAHLTALSLSPPELVDAAAAAGYRYVGLRLTRVTPQEPHYPLATDPALMRSTKARLAATGIEVLDIELARISPEEDPRDFQRFLETGAELGARHVIAQLPDPDRARKVDRFTRLCELARPLGLTVDLEFPSWTETPDLREAVRVLRGADQPNAGILVDLLHFARSGSSIADLRALPPQWFHFVHVCDAPPGVPVTDEELIHTARFERLFPGEGGIDVRGILAALPPGLPFALEIPRATLVAQVGAQEHARRAVAAARDYLDTPLPAPAAA
;
A
#
# COMPACT_ATOMS: atom_id res chain seq x y z
N MET A 1 9.15 -3.42 33.48
CA MET A 1 8.68 -4.72 34.00
C MET A 1 8.68 -5.70 32.84
N ALA A 2 9.42 -6.82 32.95
CA ALA A 2 9.46 -7.84 31.90
C ALA A 2 8.21 -8.70 32.01
N TYR A 3 7.43 -8.77 30.93
CA TYR A 3 6.21 -9.57 30.85
C TYR A 3 6.55 -11.05 30.63
N ASP A 4 5.77 -11.95 31.23
CA ASP A 4 5.89 -13.38 30.96
C ASP A 4 5.18 -13.74 29.65
N ILE A 5 5.96 -14.10 28.64
CA ILE A 5 5.52 -14.41 27.27
C ILE A 5 5.33 -15.92 27.05
N GLY A 6 5.37 -16.72 28.13
CA GLY A 6 5.28 -18.17 28.07
C GLY A 6 6.59 -18.82 27.66
N HIS A 7 6.53 -19.74 26.70
CA HIS A 7 7.70 -20.48 26.20
C HIS A 7 8.70 -19.55 25.51
N HIS A 8 10.00 -19.89 25.51
CA HIS A 8 11.05 -19.08 24.88
C HIS A 8 10.78 -18.87 23.38
N PRO A 9 10.40 -17.65 22.92
CA PRO A 9 10.07 -17.41 21.53
C PRO A 9 11.33 -17.08 20.73
N SER A 10 11.49 -17.77 19.61
CA SER A 10 12.62 -17.58 18.68
C SER A 10 12.12 -17.41 17.25
N ILE A 11 12.97 -16.86 16.39
CA ILE A 11 12.67 -16.68 14.97
C ILE A 11 13.93 -16.85 14.14
N ALA A 12 13.84 -17.61 13.06
CA ALA A 12 14.91 -17.70 12.09
C ALA A 12 15.04 -16.41 11.28
N THR A 13 16.27 -15.96 11.02
CA THR A 13 16.51 -14.75 10.21
C THR A 13 16.00 -14.90 8.77
N VAL A 14 15.78 -16.13 8.29
CA VAL A 14 15.19 -16.41 6.97
C VAL A 14 13.71 -15.99 6.86
N CYS A 15 13.01 -15.82 7.99
CA CYS A 15 11.63 -15.34 8.07
C CYS A 15 11.49 -13.85 7.71
N LEU A 16 12.59 -13.11 7.79
CA LEU A 16 12.61 -11.66 7.69
C LEU A 16 13.42 -11.21 6.47
N SER A 17 12.98 -10.13 5.83
CA SER A 17 13.69 -9.43 4.75
C SER A 17 14.81 -8.52 5.31
N GLY A 18 15.54 -7.83 4.42
CA GLY A 18 16.58 -6.86 4.80
C GLY A 18 17.93 -7.48 5.15
N THR A 19 18.86 -6.66 5.65
CA THR A 19 20.19 -7.14 6.06
C THR A 19 20.13 -7.82 7.44
N LEU A 20 21.18 -8.53 7.85
CA LEU A 20 21.21 -9.17 9.16
C LEU A 20 20.98 -8.15 10.30
N GLU A 21 21.45 -6.93 10.15
CA GLU A 21 21.22 -5.82 11.07
C GLU A 21 19.74 -5.47 11.25
N ASP A 22 19.02 -5.33 10.13
CA ASP A 22 17.59 -5.01 10.10
C ASP A 22 16.78 -6.13 10.76
N LYS A 23 17.10 -7.38 10.41
CA LYS A 23 16.45 -8.59 10.94
C LYS A 23 16.59 -8.71 12.45
N LEU A 24 17.80 -8.51 12.98
CA LEU A 24 18.05 -8.56 14.43
C LEU A 24 17.38 -7.40 15.16
N ALA A 25 17.33 -6.20 14.57
CA ALA A 25 16.61 -5.07 15.13
C ALA A 25 15.09 -5.32 15.17
N ALA A 26 14.52 -5.86 14.10
CA ALA A 26 13.10 -6.20 14.00
C ALA A 26 12.70 -7.30 15.01
N ALA A 27 13.47 -8.40 15.09
CA ALA A 27 13.21 -9.47 16.05
C ALA A 27 13.22 -8.98 17.50
N ALA A 28 14.19 -8.14 17.86
CA ALA A 28 14.27 -7.54 19.19
C ALA A 28 13.09 -6.59 19.47
N ALA A 29 12.72 -5.73 18.52
CA ALA A 29 11.59 -4.81 18.65
C ALA A 29 10.25 -5.56 18.81
N ALA A 30 10.10 -6.69 18.13
CA ALA A 30 8.97 -7.60 18.26
C ALA A 30 9.02 -8.48 19.52
N ARG A 31 10.05 -8.33 20.36
CA ARG A 31 10.23 -9.00 21.66
C ARG A 31 10.52 -10.50 21.60
N PHE A 32 11.12 -10.98 20.51
CA PHE A 32 11.73 -12.31 20.51
C PHE A 32 12.86 -12.37 21.56
N ARG A 33 13.09 -13.56 22.13
CA ARG A 33 14.19 -13.79 23.08
C ARG A 33 15.39 -14.48 22.44
N GLY A 34 15.19 -15.14 21.32
CA GLY A 34 16.27 -15.72 20.55
C GLY A 34 16.05 -15.62 19.05
N VAL A 35 17.12 -15.91 18.33
CA VAL A 35 17.13 -15.98 16.87
C VAL A 35 17.87 -17.23 16.41
N GLU A 36 17.49 -17.71 15.23
CA GLU A 36 18.29 -18.67 14.48
C GLU A 36 19.02 -17.93 13.37
N ILE A 37 20.35 -18.02 13.36
CA ILE A 37 21.16 -17.37 12.33
C ILE A 37 21.21 -18.28 11.12
N PHE A 38 20.58 -17.82 10.03
CA PHE A 38 20.66 -18.47 8.75
C PHE A 38 22.02 -18.18 8.08
N ALA A 39 22.71 -19.21 7.61
CA ALA A 39 24.10 -19.15 7.20
C ALA A 39 24.33 -18.13 6.08
N SER A 40 23.40 -18.00 5.13
CA SER A 40 23.53 -17.02 4.05
C SER A 40 23.47 -15.57 4.53
N ASP A 41 22.69 -15.29 5.60
CA ASP A 41 22.63 -13.94 6.17
C ASP A 41 23.95 -13.57 6.84
N LEU A 42 24.59 -14.52 7.53
CA LEU A 42 25.91 -14.31 8.11
C LEU A 42 26.98 -14.12 7.02
N VAL A 43 26.94 -14.94 5.97
CA VAL A 43 27.90 -14.86 4.86
C VAL A 43 27.77 -13.53 4.09
N ALA A 44 26.55 -13.03 3.92
CA ALA A 44 26.29 -11.75 3.24
C ALA A 44 26.58 -10.52 4.12
N SER A 45 26.68 -10.70 5.44
CA SER A 45 26.87 -9.63 6.40
C SER A 45 28.32 -9.13 6.43
N ALA A 46 28.50 -7.82 6.57
CA ALA A 46 29.82 -7.21 6.82
C ALA A 46 30.30 -7.40 8.27
N TRP A 47 29.44 -7.86 9.17
CA TRP A 47 29.79 -8.10 10.58
C TRP A 47 30.47 -9.43 10.76
N SER A 48 31.53 -9.45 11.59
CA SER A 48 32.10 -10.69 12.07
C SER A 48 31.14 -11.44 12.99
N PRO A 49 31.27 -12.77 13.13
CA PRO A 49 30.53 -13.56 14.12
C PRO A 49 30.57 -12.98 15.55
N GLU A 50 31.72 -12.46 16.00
CA GLU A 50 31.85 -11.83 17.31
C GLU A 50 31.00 -10.57 17.45
N ARG A 51 30.93 -9.76 16.38
CA ARG A 51 30.09 -8.57 16.34
C ARG A 51 28.61 -8.95 16.34
N VAL A 52 28.21 -9.96 15.58
CA VAL A 52 26.84 -10.49 15.60
C VAL A 52 26.45 -10.92 17.02
N ARG A 53 27.32 -11.67 17.71
CA ARG A 53 27.13 -12.05 19.12
C ARG A 53 26.93 -10.84 20.04
N GLN A 54 27.79 -9.82 19.91
CA GLN A 54 27.69 -8.60 20.71
C GLN A 54 26.39 -7.84 20.45
N GLU A 55 25.97 -7.73 19.20
CA GLU A 55 24.76 -7.03 18.80
C GLU A 55 23.49 -7.78 19.22
N CYS A 56 23.50 -9.11 19.20
CA CYS A 56 22.43 -9.93 19.79
C CYS A 56 22.36 -9.72 21.31
N ALA A 57 23.49 -9.82 22.02
CA ALA A 57 23.54 -9.60 23.46
C ALA A 57 23.05 -8.19 23.87
N ARG A 58 23.44 -7.15 23.11
CA ARG A 58 22.98 -5.75 23.34
C ARG A 58 21.46 -5.60 23.20
N ARG A 59 20.84 -6.43 22.37
CA ARG A 59 19.39 -6.47 22.14
C ARG A 59 18.65 -7.44 23.04
N GLY A 60 19.35 -8.21 23.87
CA GLY A 60 18.76 -9.27 24.70
C GLY A 60 18.31 -10.50 23.91
N LEU A 61 18.93 -10.76 22.74
CA LEU A 61 18.67 -11.94 21.93
C LEU A 61 19.73 -13.02 22.17
N SER A 62 19.31 -14.25 22.43
CA SER A 62 20.15 -15.44 22.32
C SER A 62 20.30 -15.88 20.86
N ILE A 63 21.41 -16.54 20.52
CA ILE A 63 21.56 -17.24 19.26
C ILE A 63 21.29 -18.72 19.53
N ASP A 64 20.06 -19.14 19.29
CA ASP A 64 19.57 -20.46 19.70
C ASP A 64 20.07 -21.56 18.77
N LEU A 65 20.24 -21.23 17.49
CA LEU A 65 20.57 -22.18 16.43
C LEU A 65 21.38 -21.49 15.32
N TYR A 66 22.36 -22.21 14.75
CA TYR A 66 22.97 -21.86 13.47
C TYR A 66 22.57 -22.88 12.42
N GLN A 67 22.13 -22.43 11.25
CA GLN A 67 21.52 -23.31 10.26
C GLN A 67 21.60 -22.76 8.83
N PRO A 68 21.44 -23.58 7.78
CA PRO A 68 21.41 -25.04 7.81
C PRO A 68 22.80 -25.64 7.51
N PHE A 69 23.09 -26.81 8.06
CA PHE A 69 24.18 -27.67 7.58
C PHE A 69 23.59 -28.83 6.76
N ARG A 70 23.91 -28.88 5.47
CA ARG A 70 23.30 -29.84 4.52
C ARG A 70 24.25 -30.97 4.14
N ASP A 71 23.65 -32.07 3.69
CA ASP A 71 24.28 -33.18 2.97
C ASP A 71 25.45 -33.81 3.73
N PHE A 72 25.17 -34.40 4.90
CA PHE A 72 26.21 -34.93 5.79
C PHE A 72 26.26 -36.47 5.81
N GLU A 73 25.15 -37.13 6.09
CA GLU A 73 25.08 -38.53 6.48
C GLU A 73 24.90 -39.51 5.32
N ALA A 74 25.25 -40.78 5.58
CA ALA A 74 25.18 -41.91 4.66
C ALA A 74 25.94 -41.71 3.33
N VAL A 75 27.05 -40.97 3.36
CA VAL A 75 27.87 -40.65 2.18
C VAL A 75 29.17 -41.48 2.12
N PRO A 76 29.85 -41.58 0.96
CA PRO A 76 31.12 -42.27 0.82
C PRO A 76 32.24 -41.67 1.69
N PRO A 77 33.29 -42.43 2.05
CA PRO A 77 34.32 -41.99 3.00
C PRO A 77 35.07 -40.70 2.62
N ASP A 78 35.31 -40.47 1.33
CA ASP A 78 35.96 -39.26 0.82
C ASP A 78 35.07 -38.02 0.94
N VAL A 79 33.77 -38.17 0.66
CA VAL A 79 32.75 -37.14 0.87
C VAL A 79 32.58 -36.86 2.36
N LEU A 80 32.50 -37.90 3.19
CA LEU A 80 32.45 -37.77 4.65
C LEU A 80 33.66 -37.00 5.18
N ALA A 81 34.86 -37.32 4.73
CA ALA A 81 36.07 -36.61 5.13
C ALA A 81 36.02 -35.12 4.77
N ALA A 82 35.46 -34.75 3.61
CA ALA A 82 35.24 -33.36 3.23
C ALA A 82 34.17 -32.67 4.10
N ASN A 83 33.06 -33.37 4.36
CA ASN A 83 31.98 -32.90 5.21
C ASN A 83 32.42 -32.67 6.65
N LEU A 84 33.24 -33.56 7.22
CA LEU A 84 33.83 -33.40 8.54
C LEU A 84 34.76 -32.18 8.60
N ARG A 85 35.57 -31.93 7.58
CA ARG A 85 36.36 -30.68 7.51
C ARG A 85 35.47 -29.44 7.49
N ARG A 86 34.37 -29.46 6.73
CA ARG A 86 33.38 -28.38 6.68
C ARG A 86 32.68 -28.20 8.03
N ALA A 87 32.36 -29.29 8.72
CA ALA A 87 31.78 -29.26 10.06
C ALA A 87 32.71 -28.60 11.08
N GLU A 88 34.00 -28.95 11.11
CA GLU A 88 34.97 -28.32 12.02
C GLU A 88 35.05 -26.79 11.82
N ARG A 89 35.05 -26.33 10.55
CA ARG A 89 35.00 -24.89 10.24
C ARG A 89 33.69 -24.24 10.64
N THR A 90 32.59 -24.98 10.55
CA THR A 90 31.28 -24.49 10.99
C THR A 90 31.24 -24.40 12.52
N PHE A 91 31.82 -25.36 13.25
CA PHE A 91 31.97 -25.29 14.70
C PHE A 91 32.79 -24.09 15.15
N ASP A 92 33.87 -23.74 14.42
CA ASP A 92 34.62 -22.51 14.66
C ASP A 92 33.70 -21.26 14.57
N VAL A 93 32.75 -21.24 13.63
CA VAL A 93 31.78 -20.14 13.50
C VAL A 93 30.78 -20.14 14.66
N LEU A 94 30.25 -21.29 15.07
CA LEU A 94 29.31 -21.39 16.20
C LEU A 94 29.92 -20.85 17.50
N GLU A 95 31.16 -21.23 17.82
CA GLU A 95 31.85 -20.76 19.02
C GLU A 95 32.04 -19.23 19.00
N ARG A 96 32.37 -18.66 17.84
CA ARG A 96 32.55 -17.22 17.67
C ARG A 96 31.22 -16.46 17.76
N LEU A 97 30.14 -17.03 17.24
CA LEU A 97 28.76 -16.55 17.43
C LEU A 97 28.30 -16.71 18.88
N GLY A 98 28.86 -17.67 19.63
CA GLY A 98 28.33 -18.09 20.93
C GLY A 98 27.05 -18.93 20.81
N ALA A 99 26.80 -19.53 19.64
CA ALA A 99 25.72 -20.50 19.44
C ALA A 99 26.17 -21.88 19.95
N THR A 100 25.23 -22.68 20.46
CA THR A 100 25.54 -24.01 21.03
C THR A 100 24.97 -25.17 20.21
N THR A 101 24.14 -24.88 19.21
CA THR A 101 23.41 -25.90 18.45
C THR A 101 23.54 -25.64 16.95
N LEU A 102 23.91 -26.68 16.20
CA LEU A 102 23.93 -26.70 14.74
C LEU A 102 22.76 -27.54 14.23
N LEU A 103 21.96 -26.99 13.31
CA LEU A 103 20.95 -27.76 12.59
C LEU A 103 21.60 -28.51 11.42
N VAL A 104 21.36 -29.81 11.35
CA VAL A 104 21.78 -30.67 10.24
C VAL A 104 20.53 -31.21 9.56
N CYS A 105 20.29 -30.81 8.32
CA CYS A 105 19.18 -31.35 7.54
C CYS A 105 19.56 -32.72 6.97
N SER A 106 18.59 -33.64 6.90
CA SER A 106 18.72 -34.91 6.19
C SER A 106 19.21 -34.70 4.77
N THR A 107 20.16 -35.53 4.35
CA THR A 107 20.86 -35.42 3.06
C THR A 107 19.89 -35.50 1.87
N VAL A 108 20.15 -34.66 0.86
CA VAL A 108 19.56 -34.75 -0.48
C VAL A 108 20.61 -35.13 -1.52
N SER A 109 21.85 -35.38 -1.09
CA SER A 109 22.98 -35.70 -1.96
C SER A 109 22.70 -36.93 -2.82
N PRO A 110 23.09 -36.91 -4.12
CA PRO A 110 23.05 -38.10 -4.97
C PRO A 110 24.05 -39.17 -4.52
N ASP A 111 25.09 -38.80 -3.76
CA ASP A 111 26.12 -39.73 -3.28
C ASP A 111 25.67 -40.53 -2.05
N ALA A 112 24.56 -40.13 -1.41
CA ALA A 112 24.04 -40.82 -0.25
C ALA A 112 23.54 -42.23 -0.62
N VAL A 113 23.71 -43.19 0.28
CA VAL A 113 23.17 -44.55 0.18
C VAL A 113 22.08 -44.80 1.23
N ASP A 114 21.17 -45.73 0.94
CA ASP A 114 20.07 -46.09 1.84
C ASP A 114 20.55 -47.04 2.95
N ASP A 115 21.34 -46.51 3.89
CA ASP A 115 21.93 -47.28 4.99
C ASP A 115 21.81 -46.53 6.32
N ASP A 116 20.85 -46.96 7.14
CA ASP A 116 20.57 -46.42 8.48
C ASP A 116 21.71 -46.65 9.48
N ASP A 117 22.48 -47.73 9.33
CA ASP A 117 23.65 -48.01 10.18
C ASP A 117 24.74 -47.00 9.88
N LEU A 118 25.05 -46.81 8.60
CA LEU A 118 26.03 -45.83 8.16
C LEU A 118 25.61 -44.40 8.53
N ALA A 119 24.33 -44.05 8.34
CA ALA A 119 23.81 -42.75 8.76
C ALA A 119 24.00 -42.51 10.26
N ALA A 120 23.69 -43.51 11.09
CA ALA A 120 23.85 -43.44 12.54
C ALA A 120 25.33 -43.35 12.95
N GLU A 121 26.22 -44.11 12.33
CA GLU A 121 27.67 -44.06 12.57
C GLU A 121 28.24 -42.67 12.25
N GLN A 122 27.92 -42.13 11.07
CA GLN A 122 28.43 -40.83 10.64
C GLN A 122 27.88 -39.69 11.51
N LEU A 123 26.58 -39.69 11.82
CA LEU A 123 25.98 -38.68 12.71
C LEU A 123 26.52 -38.79 14.15
N HIS A 124 26.85 -40.01 14.61
CA HIS A 124 27.57 -40.19 15.87
C HIS A 124 28.95 -39.53 15.83
N GLU A 125 29.73 -39.75 14.76
CA GLU A 125 31.04 -39.12 14.61
C GLU A 125 30.95 -37.58 14.61
N LEU A 126 29.96 -37.03 13.91
CA LEU A 126 29.71 -35.58 13.91
C LEU A 126 29.38 -35.06 15.30
N ALA A 127 28.51 -35.78 16.02
CA ALA A 127 28.08 -35.41 17.36
C ALA A 127 29.21 -35.51 18.38
N GLU A 128 30.09 -36.52 18.29
CA GLU A 128 31.29 -36.66 19.13
C GLU A 128 32.25 -35.47 18.94
N ARG A 129 32.45 -35.02 17.68
CA ARG A 129 33.26 -33.83 17.38
C ARG A 129 32.63 -32.55 17.93
N ALA A 130 31.33 -32.36 17.74
CA ALA A 130 30.58 -31.24 18.31
C ALA A 130 30.66 -31.24 19.85
N HIS A 131 30.49 -32.40 20.47
CA HIS A 131 30.43 -32.54 21.92
C HIS A 131 31.73 -32.19 22.62
N ARG A 132 32.88 -32.59 22.05
CA ARG A 132 34.21 -32.19 22.54
C ARG A 132 34.41 -30.68 22.60
N ARG A 133 33.60 -29.92 21.84
CA ARG A 133 33.57 -28.46 21.80
C ARG A 133 32.41 -27.84 22.58
N GLY A 134 31.64 -28.65 23.31
CA GLY A 134 30.44 -28.21 24.02
C GLY A 134 29.25 -27.87 23.12
N LEU A 135 29.27 -28.30 21.85
CA LEU A 135 28.22 -28.07 20.87
C LEU A 135 27.27 -29.28 20.76
N ARG A 136 26.10 -29.04 20.18
CA ARG A 136 25.06 -30.05 19.92
C ARG A 136 24.63 -30.05 18.46
N ILE A 137 24.17 -31.21 17.99
CA ILE A 137 23.63 -31.41 16.65
C ILE A 137 22.12 -31.67 16.75
N ALA A 138 21.32 -30.82 16.12
CA ALA A 138 19.88 -31.02 15.93
C ALA A 138 19.64 -31.53 14.52
N TYR A 139 19.31 -32.81 14.39
CA TYR A 139 19.06 -33.47 13.10
C TYR A 139 17.61 -33.31 12.68
N GLU A 140 17.39 -32.78 11.48
CA GLU A 140 16.08 -32.46 10.91
C GLU A 140 15.78 -33.37 9.72
N ALA A 141 14.61 -34.01 9.71
CA ALA A 141 14.13 -34.71 8.52
C ALA A 141 13.43 -33.73 7.58
N LEU A 142 14.01 -33.48 6.41
CA LEU A 142 13.35 -32.74 5.33
C LEU A 142 12.30 -33.66 4.69
N ALA A 143 11.10 -33.14 4.41
CA ALA A 143 10.04 -33.92 3.74
C ALA A 143 10.47 -34.49 2.37
N TRP A 144 11.51 -33.93 1.75
CA TRP A 144 12.12 -34.38 0.49
C TRP A 144 13.53 -34.96 0.64
N GLY A 145 13.97 -35.29 1.86
CA GLY A 145 15.24 -35.97 2.10
C GLY A 145 15.38 -37.22 1.21
N ARG A 146 16.61 -37.59 0.85
CA ARG A 146 16.85 -38.67 -0.12
C ARG A 146 16.31 -40.02 0.38
N PHE A 147 16.55 -40.32 1.66
CA PHE A 147 16.09 -41.55 2.33
C PHE A 147 15.35 -41.25 3.64
N VAL A 148 15.83 -40.27 4.43
CA VAL A 148 15.19 -39.85 5.68
C VAL A 148 14.24 -38.68 5.41
N ARG A 149 12.93 -38.91 5.50
CA ARG A 149 11.88 -37.90 5.21
C ARG A 149 10.93 -37.60 6.35
N THR A 150 10.98 -38.41 7.39
CA THR A 150 10.01 -38.44 8.49
C THR A 150 10.73 -38.24 9.80
N TYR A 151 10.08 -37.55 10.74
CA TYR A 151 10.68 -37.33 12.06
C TYR A 151 10.88 -38.68 12.78
N ALA A 152 10.00 -39.66 12.52
CA ALA A 152 10.08 -41.00 13.09
C ALA A 152 11.31 -41.76 12.58
N HIS A 153 11.68 -41.62 11.31
CA HIS A 153 12.90 -42.22 10.74
C HIS A 153 14.14 -41.51 11.28
N ALA A 154 14.14 -40.17 11.32
CA ALA A 154 15.23 -39.43 11.96
C ALA A 154 15.43 -39.85 13.43
N TRP A 155 14.35 -40.03 14.19
CA TRP A 155 14.43 -40.53 15.57
C TRP A 155 15.05 -41.92 15.66
N ARG A 156 14.71 -42.83 14.74
CA ARG A 156 15.32 -44.17 14.69
C ARG A 156 16.83 -44.09 14.54
N ILE A 157 17.32 -43.22 13.66
CA ILE A 157 18.75 -43.01 13.41
C ILE A 157 19.42 -42.34 14.62
N VAL A 158 18.85 -41.25 15.16
CA VAL A 158 19.38 -40.55 16.34
C VAL A 158 19.49 -41.50 17.54
N ARG A 159 18.46 -42.32 17.78
CA ARG A 159 18.46 -43.32 18.86
C ARG A 159 19.52 -44.40 18.63
N ARG A 160 19.72 -44.83 17.37
CA ARG A 160 20.73 -45.82 16.99
C ARG A 160 22.15 -45.29 17.15
N ALA A 161 22.39 -44.02 16.78
CA ALA A 161 23.65 -43.32 16.99
C ALA A 161 23.98 -43.16 18.48
N GLY A 162 22.97 -43.00 19.35
CA GLY A 162 23.13 -43.13 20.80
C GLY A 162 24.01 -42.06 21.48
N HIS A 163 24.29 -40.93 20.82
CA HIS A 163 25.19 -39.89 21.32
C HIS A 163 24.43 -38.79 22.10
N PRO A 164 24.86 -38.33 23.29
CA PRO A 164 24.14 -37.32 24.09
C PRO A 164 24.05 -35.94 23.43
N ALA A 165 25.01 -35.57 22.57
CA ALA A 165 25.00 -34.32 21.80
C ALA A 165 24.30 -34.43 20.44
N LEU A 166 23.57 -35.53 20.17
CA LEU A 166 22.72 -35.69 18.99
C LEU A 166 21.25 -35.78 19.41
N GLY A 167 20.43 -34.93 18.82
CA GLY A 167 18.98 -34.85 19.06
C GLY A 167 18.25 -34.45 17.79
N LEU A 168 16.93 -34.28 17.89
CA LEU A 168 16.07 -33.88 16.77
C LEU A 168 15.85 -32.38 16.72
N CYS A 169 15.78 -31.83 15.51
CA CYS A 169 14.99 -30.64 15.21
C CYS A 169 13.63 -31.10 14.67
N LEU A 170 12.53 -30.64 15.27
CA LEU A 170 11.18 -30.93 14.77
C LEU A 170 10.62 -29.70 14.06
N ASP A 171 10.50 -29.76 12.74
CA ASP A 171 9.86 -28.75 11.91
C ASP A 171 8.39 -29.15 11.65
N SER A 172 7.44 -28.29 12.01
CA SER A 172 6.01 -28.57 11.86
C SER A 172 5.56 -28.68 10.41
N PHE A 173 6.16 -27.93 9.48
CA PHE A 173 5.84 -28.06 8.06
C PHE A 173 6.27 -29.43 7.56
N HIS A 174 7.49 -29.88 7.85
CA HIS A 174 7.97 -31.19 7.39
C HIS A 174 7.14 -32.35 7.94
N VAL A 175 6.67 -32.25 9.18
CA VAL A 175 5.79 -33.27 9.78
C VAL A 175 4.37 -33.22 9.19
N LEU A 176 3.77 -32.04 9.08
CA LEU A 176 2.34 -31.90 8.74
C LEU A 176 2.06 -31.82 7.22
N SER A 177 3.07 -31.55 6.41
CA SER A 177 2.99 -31.72 4.94
C SER A 177 3.18 -33.17 4.51
N GLY A 178 3.81 -33.98 5.36
CA GLY A 178 4.05 -35.40 5.15
C GLY A 178 2.89 -36.30 5.60
N ALA A 179 3.12 -37.60 5.54
CA ALA A 179 2.14 -38.62 5.98
C ALA A 179 2.29 -39.03 7.46
N ASP A 180 3.21 -38.41 8.19
CA ASP A 180 3.52 -38.74 9.58
C ASP A 180 2.40 -38.28 10.53
N ASP A 181 1.99 -39.17 11.44
CA ASP A 181 1.09 -38.80 12.52
C ASP A 181 1.87 -38.08 13.65
N PRO A 182 1.63 -36.78 13.91
CA PRO A 182 2.35 -36.03 14.94
C PRO A 182 2.13 -36.59 16.35
N ALA A 183 1.11 -37.43 16.58
CA ALA A 183 0.89 -38.06 17.87
C ALA A 183 2.06 -38.96 18.31
N GLY A 184 2.81 -39.52 17.36
CA GLY A 184 3.97 -40.36 17.65
C GLY A 184 5.14 -39.60 18.26
N ILE A 185 5.19 -38.26 18.20
CA ILE A 185 6.25 -37.43 18.82
C ILE A 185 6.35 -37.70 20.33
N ARG A 186 5.24 -38.08 20.98
CA ARG A 186 5.16 -38.38 22.41
C ARG A 186 6.12 -39.47 22.90
N VAL A 187 6.61 -40.33 22.01
CA VAL A 187 7.56 -41.40 22.35
C VAL A 187 9.02 -40.93 22.38
N VAL A 188 9.30 -39.74 21.85
CA VAL A 188 10.64 -39.14 21.86
C VAL A 188 10.86 -38.49 23.23
N PRO A 189 11.96 -38.82 23.95
CA PRO A 189 12.29 -38.13 25.19
C PRO A 189 12.50 -36.62 24.96
N GLY A 190 11.91 -35.77 25.81
CA GLY A 190 11.97 -34.32 25.62
C GLY A 190 13.37 -33.72 25.64
N ASP A 191 14.34 -34.38 26.31
CA ASP A 191 15.76 -34.03 26.30
C ASP A 191 16.47 -34.41 24.99
N ARG A 192 15.82 -35.18 24.11
CA ARG A 192 16.29 -35.54 22.76
C ARG A 192 15.70 -34.69 21.66
N ILE A 193 14.79 -33.78 21.99
CA ILE A 193 14.34 -32.72 21.10
C ILE A 193 15.19 -31.50 21.42
N PHE A 194 16.06 -31.09 20.51
CA PHE A 194 16.98 -29.97 20.74
C PHE A 194 16.40 -28.65 20.25
N HIS A 195 15.55 -28.68 19.24
CA HIS A 195 14.96 -27.48 18.65
C HIS A 195 13.61 -27.78 17.98
N VAL A 196 12.75 -26.78 17.89
CA VAL A 196 11.42 -26.89 17.28
C VAL A 196 11.20 -25.67 16.39
N GLN A 197 10.89 -25.94 15.12
CA GLN A 197 10.59 -24.93 14.11
C GLN A 197 9.13 -25.02 13.72
N LEU A 198 8.47 -23.87 13.66
CA LEU A 198 7.05 -23.73 13.47
C LEU A 198 6.79 -22.95 12.18
N ALA A 199 6.07 -23.60 11.30
CA ALA A 199 5.54 -23.08 10.05
C ALA A 199 4.18 -23.71 9.78
N ASP A 200 3.21 -22.85 9.50
CA ASP A 200 1.91 -23.23 8.97
C ASP A 200 1.96 -23.22 7.44
N ALA A 201 0.95 -23.76 6.78
CA ALA A 201 0.82 -23.69 5.33
C ALA A 201 -0.63 -23.96 4.88
N PRO A 202 -1.06 -23.43 3.73
CA PRO A 202 -2.32 -23.85 3.12
C PRO A 202 -2.22 -25.30 2.64
N ARG A 203 -3.32 -26.06 2.62
CA ARG A 203 -3.31 -27.40 2.02
C ARG A 203 -3.21 -27.27 0.50
N MET A 204 -2.16 -27.86 -0.08
CA MET A 204 -1.90 -27.79 -1.51
C MET A 204 -1.54 -29.17 -2.07
N THR A 205 -1.98 -29.47 -3.29
CA THR A 205 -1.42 -30.53 -4.13
C THR A 205 -0.32 -29.94 -4.99
N ALA A 206 0.85 -29.72 -4.40
CA ALA A 206 2.04 -29.19 -5.07
C ALA A 206 3.27 -30.04 -4.74
N ASP A 207 4.36 -29.85 -5.51
CA ASP A 207 5.66 -30.37 -5.11
C ASP A 207 6.05 -29.82 -3.72
N VAL A 208 6.51 -30.68 -2.82
CA VAL A 208 6.72 -30.31 -1.42
C VAL A 208 7.86 -29.31 -1.24
N VAL A 209 8.84 -29.29 -2.16
CA VAL A 209 9.95 -28.33 -2.11
C VAL A 209 9.44 -26.94 -2.46
N GLU A 210 8.70 -26.83 -3.58
CA GLU A 210 8.05 -25.59 -3.99
C GLU A 210 7.09 -25.08 -2.90
N TRP A 211 6.25 -25.98 -2.37
CA TRP A 211 5.34 -25.67 -1.26
C TRP A 211 6.08 -25.11 -0.04
N SER A 212 7.16 -25.76 0.37
CA SER A 212 7.96 -25.34 1.52
C SER A 212 8.69 -24.03 1.31
N ARG A 213 9.11 -23.69 0.10
CA ARG A 213 9.97 -22.52 -0.18
C ARG A 213 9.21 -21.24 -0.41
N HIS A 214 7.94 -21.35 -0.81
CA HIS A 214 7.15 -20.21 -1.29
C HIS A 214 5.88 -19.96 -0.47
N HIS A 215 5.34 -20.98 0.21
CA HIS A 215 3.98 -20.94 0.75
C HIS A 215 3.88 -21.29 2.23
N ARG A 216 4.98 -21.34 2.97
CA ARG A 216 4.91 -21.37 4.45
C ARG A 216 4.30 -20.08 4.95
N LEU A 217 3.58 -20.16 6.07
CA LEU A 217 2.87 -19.06 6.72
C LEU A 217 3.17 -19.07 8.21
N PHE A 218 2.95 -17.93 8.87
CA PHE A 218 2.97 -17.90 10.34
C PHE A 218 1.77 -18.66 10.95
N PRO A 219 1.90 -19.19 12.19
CA PRO A 219 0.86 -19.99 12.84
C PRO A 219 -0.58 -19.45 12.79
N GLY A 220 -1.45 -20.26 12.21
CA GLY A 220 -2.90 -20.09 12.07
C GLY A 220 -3.33 -19.10 10.98
N LEU A 221 -2.47 -18.88 9.99
CA LEU A 221 -2.83 -18.35 8.68
C LEU A 221 -3.01 -19.46 7.63
N GLY A 222 -2.53 -20.66 7.91
CA GLY A 222 -2.68 -21.85 7.07
C GLY A 222 -3.75 -22.80 7.62
N ALA A 223 -3.61 -24.07 7.25
CA ALA A 223 -4.59 -25.12 7.50
C ALA A 223 -4.02 -26.29 8.33
N PHE A 224 -2.79 -26.17 8.85
CA PHE A 224 -2.15 -27.20 9.65
C PHE A 224 -2.60 -27.15 11.12
N ASP A 225 -2.69 -28.32 11.76
CA ASP A 225 -2.95 -28.42 13.21
C ASP A 225 -1.67 -28.20 14.03
N LEU A 226 -1.21 -26.95 14.05
CA LEU A 226 -0.03 -26.53 14.81
C LEU A 226 -0.26 -26.66 16.32
N ALA A 227 -1.49 -26.45 16.81
CA ALA A 227 -1.80 -26.57 18.22
C ALA A 227 -1.67 -28.02 18.71
N GLY A 228 -2.18 -28.98 17.92
CA GLY A 228 -1.97 -30.41 18.16
C GLY A 228 -0.49 -30.77 18.14
N PHE A 229 0.24 -30.37 17.10
CA PHE A 229 1.68 -30.62 16.96
C PHE A 229 2.49 -30.13 18.18
N VAL A 230 2.34 -28.86 18.56
CA VAL A 230 3.03 -28.29 19.72
C VAL A 230 2.59 -28.98 21.01
N GLY A 231 1.31 -29.32 21.15
CA GLY A 231 0.81 -30.09 22.28
C GLY A 231 1.50 -31.46 22.42
N HIS A 232 1.75 -32.16 21.32
CA HIS A 232 2.51 -33.42 21.32
C HIS A 232 3.97 -33.21 21.73
N VAL A 233 4.64 -32.23 21.13
CA VAL A 233 6.03 -31.88 21.48
C VAL A 233 6.18 -31.60 22.97
N LEU A 234 5.33 -30.76 23.55
CA LEU A 234 5.49 -30.31 24.93
C LEU A 234 5.12 -31.38 25.96
N SER A 235 4.28 -32.35 25.58
CA SER A 235 3.98 -33.52 26.42
C SER A 235 5.19 -34.43 26.64
N THR A 236 6.25 -34.33 25.83
CA THR A 236 7.50 -35.09 26.00
C THR A 236 8.37 -34.61 27.16
N GLY A 237 8.11 -33.42 27.69
CA GLY A 237 9.03 -32.75 28.62
C GLY A 237 9.85 -31.62 27.98
N TYR A 238 9.82 -31.45 26.65
CA TYR A 238 10.55 -30.37 25.96
C TYR A 238 10.32 -28.99 26.60
N ALA A 239 11.39 -28.20 26.70
CA ALA A 239 11.41 -26.88 27.33
C ALA A 239 12.29 -25.86 26.57
N GLY A 240 12.73 -26.21 25.35
CA GLY A 240 13.60 -25.35 24.53
C GLY A 240 12.85 -24.26 23.75
N PRO A 241 13.45 -23.63 22.75
CA PRO A 241 12.78 -22.61 21.94
C PRO A 241 11.54 -23.13 21.19
N LEU A 242 10.46 -22.34 21.15
CA LEU A 242 9.46 -22.44 20.09
C LEU A 242 9.82 -21.41 19.03
N SER A 243 10.37 -21.88 17.92
CA SER A 243 10.92 -21.00 16.90
C SER A 243 10.08 -20.97 15.64
N LEU A 244 10.09 -19.84 14.94
CA LEU A 244 9.46 -19.70 13.62
C LEU A 244 10.49 -19.89 12.51
N GLU A 245 10.15 -20.72 11.52
CA GLU A 245 10.95 -20.88 10.30
C GLU A 245 10.07 -20.88 9.04
N VAL A 246 9.83 -19.70 8.50
CA VAL A 246 8.87 -19.46 7.43
C VAL A 246 9.58 -18.95 6.18
N PHE A 247 9.49 -19.73 5.10
CA PHE A 247 9.94 -19.35 3.77
C PHE A 247 8.73 -18.87 2.97
N ASN A 248 8.61 -17.56 2.82
CA ASN A 248 7.48 -16.92 2.14
C ASN A 248 7.97 -15.73 1.31
N ASP A 249 7.53 -15.65 0.06
CA ASP A 249 8.00 -14.63 -0.87
C ASP A 249 7.54 -13.21 -0.51
N VAL A 250 6.35 -13.08 0.10
CA VAL A 250 5.82 -11.79 0.56
C VAL A 250 6.60 -11.29 1.77
N TYR A 251 6.79 -12.14 2.78
CA TYR A 251 7.51 -11.73 4.01
C TYR A 251 8.98 -11.37 3.75
N ARG A 252 9.57 -11.97 2.71
CA ARG A 252 10.94 -11.65 2.24
C ARG A 252 11.05 -10.33 1.49
N GLN A 253 9.93 -9.72 1.12
CA GLN A 253 9.86 -8.43 0.43
C GLN A 253 9.26 -7.32 1.31
N ALA A 254 8.50 -7.69 2.35
CA ALA A 254 7.86 -6.77 3.29
C ALA A 254 8.85 -6.09 4.26
N ASP A 255 8.42 -5.08 5.01
CA ASP A 255 9.22 -4.49 6.11
C ASP A 255 9.48 -5.55 7.20
N PRO A 256 10.74 -5.82 7.58
CA PRO A 256 11.04 -6.88 8.55
C PRO A 256 10.44 -6.61 9.93
N ARG A 257 10.14 -5.36 10.29
CA ARG A 257 9.48 -5.03 11.57
C ARG A 257 8.05 -5.56 11.63
N HIS A 258 7.29 -5.44 10.54
CA HIS A 258 5.91 -5.92 10.47
C HIS A 258 5.89 -7.45 10.53
N ALA A 259 6.70 -8.11 9.70
CA ALA A 259 6.82 -9.57 9.72
C ALA A 259 7.26 -10.13 11.09
N ALA A 260 8.16 -9.45 11.80
CA ALA A 260 8.56 -9.85 13.14
C ALA A 260 7.42 -9.66 14.17
N ILE A 261 6.66 -8.56 14.10
CA ILE A 261 5.49 -8.33 14.95
C ILE A 261 4.45 -9.45 14.75
N ASP A 262 4.22 -9.85 13.50
CA ASP A 262 3.32 -10.96 13.15
C ASP A 262 3.82 -12.32 13.60
N GLY A 263 5.12 -12.57 13.45
CA GLY A 263 5.75 -13.75 14.01
C GLY A 263 5.47 -13.86 15.52
N MET A 264 5.70 -12.79 16.27
CA MET A 264 5.40 -12.80 17.71
C MET A 264 3.90 -12.96 17.99
N ARG A 265 3.05 -12.22 17.28
CA ARG A 265 1.59 -12.28 17.43
C ARG A 265 1.04 -13.69 17.18
N SER A 266 1.50 -14.35 16.12
CA SER A 266 1.11 -15.71 15.77
C SER A 266 1.60 -16.74 16.79
N LEU A 267 2.82 -16.61 17.33
CA LEU A 267 3.31 -17.47 18.41
C LEU A 267 2.48 -17.34 19.69
N LEU A 268 2.13 -16.12 20.09
CA LEU A 268 1.29 -15.90 21.28
C LEU A 268 -0.12 -16.48 21.09
N ALA A 269 -0.71 -16.30 19.91
CA ALA A 269 -2.00 -16.89 19.57
C ALA A 269 -1.95 -18.43 19.50
N LEU A 270 -0.85 -19.00 18.99
CA LEU A 270 -0.64 -20.44 18.98
C LEU A 270 -0.51 -20.99 20.41
N GLN A 271 0.23 -20.32 21.29
CA GLN A 271 0.37 -20.72 22.69
C GLN A 271 -0.99 -20.70 23.42
N GLU A 272 -1.84 -19.71 23.16
CA GLU A 272 -3.23 -19.69 23.66
C GLU A 272 -4.02 -20.90 23.15
N ALA A 273 -4.00 -21.17 21.85
CA ALA A 273 -4.72 -22.29 21.24
C ALA A 273 -4.24 -23.66 21.79
N VAL A 274 -2.94 -23.84 21.99
CA VAL A 274 -2.37 -25.03 22.66
C VAL A 274 -2.89 -25.12 24.09
N GLY A 275 -2.90 -24.01 24.83
CA GLY A 275 -3.39 -23.96 26.20
C GLY A 275 -4.87 -24.32 26.34
N ASP A 276 -5.68 -24.02 25.32
CA ASP A 276 -7.11 -24.37 25.27
C ASP A 276 -7.34 -25.84 24.95
N ALA A 277 -6.60 -26.38 23.98
CA ALA A 277 -6.78 -27.75 23.49
C ALA A 277 -6.03 -28.83 24.29
N ALA A 278 -4.90 -28.49 24.91
CA ALA A 278 -4.00 -29.48 25.51
C ALA A 278 -4.42 -29.92 26.93
N PRO A 279 -3.98 -31.11 27.38
CA PRO A 279 -4.18 -31.58 28.76
C PRO A 279 -3.56 -30.65 29.81
N PRO A 280 -4.04 -30.68 31.07
CA PRO A 280 -3.58 -29.77 32.14
C PRO A 280 -2.05 -29.70 32.31
N ALA A 281 -1.36 -30.84 32.22
CA ALA A 281 0.10 -30.92 32.36
C ALA A 281 0.90 -30.14 31.30
N VAL A 282 0.31 -29.93 30.11
CA VAL A 282 0.90 -29.12 29.03
C VAL A 282 0.43 -27.67 29.13
N ARG A 283 -0.84 -27.45 29.51
CA ARG A 283 -1.45 -26.11 29.64
C ARG A 283 -0.61 -25.17 30.52
N ASP A 284 -0.16 -25.65 31.67
CA ASP A 284 0.60 -24.85 32.65
C ASP A 284 1.99 -24.46 32.14
N ARG A 285 2.51 -25.12 31.09
CA ARG A 285 3.84 -24.86 30.51
C ARG A 285 3.81 -23.89 29.33
N VAL A 286 2.62 -23.58 28.80
CA VAL A 286 2.47 -22.89 27.51
C VAL A 286 1.62 -21.65 27.60
N ARG A 287 0.64 -21.60 28.49
CA ARG A 287 -0.24 -20.45 28.57
C ARG A 287 0.57 -19.20 28.91
N PRO A 288 0.56 -18.17 28.03
CA PRO A 288 1.11 -16.87 28.40
C PRO A 288 0.28 -16.35 29.58
N VAL A 289 0.92 -16.16 30.74
CA VAL A 289 0.24 -15.84 32.01
C VAL A 289 -0.61 -14.55 31.90
N GLU A 290 -0.31 -13.68 30.93
CA GLU A 290 -0.88 -12.35 30.83
C GLU A 290 -1.64 -12.03 29.52
N LEU A 291 -1.93 -13.00 28.64
CA LEU A 291 -2.75 -12.76 27.44
C LEU A 291 -4.25 -12.88 27.80
N PRO A 292 -5.03 -11.78 27.82
CA PRO A 292 -6.46 -11.86 28.12
C PRO A 292 -7.22 -12.48 26.96
N SER A 293 -8.19 -13.35 27.21
CA SER A 293 -9.05 -13.91 26.16
C SER A 293 -9.76 -12.82 25.36
N ALA A 294 -9.97 -13.07 24.07
CA ALA A 294 -10.74 -12.17 23.20
C ALA A 294 -12.18 -12.04 23.73
N PRO A 295 -12.67 -10.82 24.03
CA PRO A 295 -14.06 -10.62 24.43
C PRO A 295 -15.04 -10.98 23.30
N ALA A 296 -16.24 -11.43 23.67
CA ALA A 296 -17.30 -11.65 22.70
C ALA A 296 -17.70 -10.32 22.02
N LEU A 297 -17.91 -10.38 20.71
CA LEU A 297 -18.36 -9.24 19.90
C LEU A 297 -19.88 -9.30 19.70
N GLY A 298 -20.53 -8.13 19.75
CA GLY A 298 -21.99 -8.00 19.63
C GLY A 298 -22.48 -7.51 18.27
N GLY A 299 -21.57 -7.20 17.35
CA GLY A 299 -21.87 -6.80 15.98
C GLY A 299 -21.23 -5.48 15.56
N HIS A 300 -21.54 -5.04 14.34
CA HIS A 300 -21.13 -3.73 13.81
C HIS A 300 -21.95 -2.60 14.46
N VAL A 301 -21.27 -1.54 14.91
CA VAL A 301 -21.88 -0.35 15.54
C VAL A 301 -21.92 0.82 14.57
N PHE A 302 -20.83 1.07 13.85
CA PHE A 302 -20.73 2.06 12.77
C PHE A 302 -19.60 1.71 11.81
N THR A 303 -19.64 2.27 10.61
CA THR A 303 -18.49 2.33 9.70
C THR A 303 -18.15 3.78 9.41
N GLU A 304 -16.89 4.16 9.58
CA GLU A 304 -16.42 5.52 9.32
C GLU A 304 -15.72 5.61 7.97
N LEU A 305 -16.13 6.60 7.19
CA LEU A 305 -15.64 6.89 5.86
C LEU A 305 -14.85 8.19 5.89
N ALA A 306 -13.59 8.11 5.48
CA ALA A 306 -12.78 9.26 5.14
C ALA A 306 -13.30 9.86 3.83
N VAL A 307 -13.71 11.12 3.87
CA VAL A 307 -14.23 11.88 2.73
C VAL A 307 -13.62 13.28 2.69
N ASP A 308 -13.80 13.97 1.58
CA ASP A 308 -13.45 15.37 1.39
C ASP A 308 -14.67 16.16 0.86
N GLU A 309 -14.49 17.45 0.58
CA GLU A 309 -15.56 18.32 0.09
C GLU A 309 -16.16 17.89 -1.26
N GLN A 310 -15.46 17.05 -2.02
CA GLN A 310 -15.93 16.54 -3.31
C GLN A 310 -16.67 15.20 -3.17
N SER A 311 -16.07 14.27 -2.43
CA SER A 311 -16.58 12.91 -2.24
C SER A 311 -17.69 12.83 -1.20
N GLY A 312 -17.65 13.65 -0.15
CA GLY A 312 -18.64 13.69 0.92
C GLY A 312 -20.07 13.90 0.40
N PRO A 313 -20.35 14.95 -0.41
CA PRO A 313 -21.67 15.15 -0.99
C PRO A 313 -22.14 14.02 -1.92
N VAL A 314 -21.22 13.34 -2.62
CA VAL A 314 -21.54 12.18 -3.47
C VAL A 314 -22.00 11.01 -2.61
N VAL A 315 -21.25 10.70 -1.54
CA VAL A 315 -21.60 9.63 -0.59
C VAL A 315 -22.89 9.96 0.16
N GLY A 316 -23.05 11.18 0.65
CA GLY A 316 -24.26 11.63 1.35
C GLY A 316 -25.52 11.50 0.51
N ARG A 317 -25.48 11.91 -0.78
CA ARG A 317 -26.63 11.72 -1.70
C ARG A 317 -26.95 10.23 -1.91
N ALA A 318 -25.94 9.38 -2.04
CA ALA A 318 -26.15 7.95 -2.16
C ALA A 318 -26.78 7.36 -0.90
N LEU A 319 -26.32 7.76 0.29
CA LEU A 319 -26.92 7.36 1.58
C LEU A 319 -28.38 7.80 1.68
N SER A 320 -28.70 9.06 1.35
CA SER A 320 -30.10 9.55 1.29
C SER A 320 -30.97 8.70 0.38
N ALA A 321 -30.49 8.39 -0.83
CA ALA A 321 -31.23 7.61 -1.81
C ALA A 321 -31.38 6.12 -1.43
N LEU A 322 -30.48 5.62 -0.57
CA LEU A 322 -30.61 4.32 0.10
C LEU A 322 -31.54 4.37 1.33
N GLY A 323 -32.10 5.54 1.67
CA GLY A 323 -33.04 5.72 2.79
C GLY A 323 -32.40 6.09 4.13
N PHE A 324 -31.08 6.36 4.17
CA PHE A 324 -30.43 6.87 5.38
C PHE A 324 -30.78 8.34 5.62
N ALA A 325 -30.95 8.71 6.89
CA ALA A 325 -31.10 10.09 7.32
C ALA A 325 -29.79 10.62 7.90
N HIS A 326 -29.41 11.84 7.55
CA HIS A 326 -28.39 12.59 8.28
C HIS A 326 -29.00 13.06 9.60
N THR A 327 -28.83 12.29 10.66
CA THR A 327 -29.54 12.49 11.94
C THR A 327 -28.81 13.46 12.85
N ARG A 328 -27.48 13.47 12.85
CA ARG A 328 -26.68 14.25 13.79
C ARG A 328 -25.33 14.69 13.23
N GLN A 329 -24.84 15.82 13.72
CA GLN A 329 -23.51 16.37 13.47
C GLN A 329 -22.63 16.26 14.72
N HIS A 330 -21.37 15.85 14.61
CA HIS A 330 -20.45 15.82 15.75
C HIS A 330 -20.20 17.23 16.29
N ARG A 331 -20.18 17.40 17.62
CA ARG A 331 -20.16 18.71 18.29
C ARG A 331 -18.89 19.52 18.04
N SER A 332 -17.75 18.84 17.92
CA SER A 332 -16.41 19.45 17.86
C SER A 332 -15.59 19.08 16.62
N LYS A 333 -16.07 18.10 15.82
CA LYS A 333 -15.31 17.50 14.71
C LYS A 333 -16.17 17.55 13.46
N PRO A 334 -15.58 17.64 12.25
CA PRO A 334 -16.33 17.68 11.01
C PRO A 334 -16.73 16.24 10.61
N VAL A 335 -17.60 15.64 11.43
CA VAL A 335 -18.09 14.26 11.28
C VAL A 335 -19.62 14.26 11.28
N GLU A 336 -20.21 13.73 10.22
CA GLU A 336 -21.66 13.56 10.07
C GLU A 336 -22.06 12.12 10.45
N LEU A 337 -23.20 11.97 11.13
CA LEU A 337 -23.80 10.67 11.45
C LEU A 337 -25.04 10.41 10.58
N TRP A 338 -24.98 9.33 9.80
CA TRP A 338 -26.03 8.85 8.93
C TRP A 338 -26.61 7.53 9.44
N GLU A 339 -27.93 7.45 9.59
CA GLU A 339 -28.59 6.31 10.24
C GLU A 339 -29.79 5.76 9.44
N GLN A 340 -29.94 4.44 9.46
CA GLN A 340 -31.15 3.73 9.06
C GLN A 340 -31.24 2.41 9.84
N GLY A 341 -32.33 2.20 10.59
CA GLY A 341 -32.43 1.06 11.52
C GLY A 341 -31.26 1.08 12.50
N ARG A 342 -30.49 -0.01 12.58
CA ARG A 342 -29.24 -0.10 13.36
C ARG A 342 -27.98 0.16 12.53
N ALA A 343 -28.10 0.38 11.22
CA ALA A 343 -26.95 0.69 10.38
C ALA A 343 -26.54 2.16 10.59
N ARG A 344 -25.25 2.38 10.82
CA ARG A 344 -24.68 3.72 11.04
C ARG A 344 -23.43 3.93 10.18
N VAL A 345 -23.40 5.04 9.45
CA VAL A 345 -22.26 5.46 8.64
C VAL A 345 -21.82 6.83 9.12
N LEU A 346 -20.53 6.98 9.43
CA LEU A 346 -19.92 8.25 9.78
C LEU A 346 -19.18 8.81 8.56
N LEU A 347 -19.46 10.05 8.16
CA LEU A 347 -18.66 10.75 7.14
C LEU A 347 -17.70 11.70 7.84
N ASN A 348 -16.40 11.41 7.79
CA ASN A 348 -15.36 12.21 8.42
C ASN A 348 -14.59 13.03 7.36
N PHE A 349 -14.72 14.35 7.44
CA PHE A 349 -14.07 15.31 6.54
C PHE A 349 -12.66 15.75 6.99
N ALA A 350 -12.23 15.31 8.17
CA ALA A 350 -10.86 15.52 8.68
C ALA A 350 -10.30 14.21 9.25
N PRO A 351 -10.18 13.14 8.44
CA PRO A 351 -9.63 11.88 8.88
C PRO A 351 -8.14 12.01 9.20
N HIS A 352 -7.64 11.19 10.13
CA HIS A 352 -6.21 11.14 10.47
C HIS A 352 -5.37 10.69 9.26
N SER A 353 -5.90 9.73 8.49
CA SER A 353 -5.31 9.27 7.23
C SER A 353 -5.97 10.01 6.07
N ARG A 354 -5.21 10.84 5.35
CA ARG A 354 -5.74 11.61 4.21
C ARG A 354 -6.08 10.67 3.05
N VAL A 355 -7.26 10.86 2.46
CA VAL A 355 -7.66 10.25 1.18
C VAL A 355 -7.24 11.16 0.02
N ALA A 356 -6.99 10.57 -1.15
CA ALA A 356 -6.76 11.34 -2.37
C ALA A 356 -8.00 12.22 -2.67
N PRO A 357 -7.83 13.41 -3.29
CA PRO A 357 -8.97 14.26 -3.63
C PRO A 357 -10.06 13.53 -4.41
N GLY A 358 -11.32 13.76 -4.04
CA GLY A 358 -12.48 13.10 -4.63
C GLY A 358 -12.58 11.60 -4.33
N THR A 359 -11.80 11.08 -3.38
CA THR A 359 -11.83 9.67 -2.99
C THR A 359 -12.53 9.47 -1.64
N ALA A 360 -13.44 8.49 -1.56
CA ALA A 360 -14.01 8.01 -0.31
C ALA A 360 -13.42 6.63 0.02
N ALA A 361 -13.05 6.42 1.28
CA ALA A 361 -12.51 5.15 1.74
C ALA A 361 -12.92 4.85 3.19
N ILE A 362 -12.97 3.58 3.55
CA ILE A 362 -13.21 3.14 4.93
C ILE A 362 -11.94 3.42 5.72
N CYS A 363 -12.06 4.17 6.82
CA CYS A 363 -10.94 4.49 7.71
C CYS A 363 -11.13 3.96 9.12
N ALA A 364 -12.36 3.64 9.53
CA ALA A 364 -12.59 2.99 10.82
C ALA A 364 -13.83 2.09 10.86
N LEU A 365 -13.79 1.13 11.79
CA LEU A 365 -14.87 0.20 12.11
C LEU A 365 -15.21 0.32 13.59
N GLY A 366 -16.49 0.54 13.93
CA GLY A 366 -16.99 0.42 15.29
C GLY A 366 -17.57 -0.97 15.52
N LEU A 367 -17.04 -1.70 16.50
CA LEU A 367 -17.50 -3.04 16.89
C LEU A 367 -17.95 -3.04 18.35
N GLU A 368 -19.10 -3.67 18.62
CA GLU A 368 -19.57 -3.88 19.98
C GLU A 368 -18.72 -4.97 20.65
N SER A 369 -18.23 -4.70 21.85
CA SER A 369 -17.41 -5.60 22.65
C SER A 369 -17.97 -5.72 24.05
N ALA A 370 -18.04 -6.96 24.56
CA ALA A 370 -18.44 -7.23 25.94
C ALA A 370 -17.47 -6.62 26.98
N ASP A 371 -16.22 -6.31 26.60
CA ASP A 371 -15.21 -5.69 27.47
C ASP A 371 -14.18 -4.91 26.62
N PRO A 372 -14.46 -3.63 26.27
CA PRO A 372 -13.57 -2.82 25.44
C PRO A 372 -12.16 -2.67 26.02
N MET A 373 -12.04 -2.55 27.35
CA MET A 373 -10.75 -2.39 28.02
C MET A 373 -9.92 -3.68 27.97
N ARG A 374 -10.55 -4.85 28.08
CA ARG A 374 -9.86 -6.13 27.86
C ARG A 374 -9.44 -6.30 26.42
N SER A 375 -10.29 -5.92 25.47
CA SER A 375 -9.95 -5.95 24.04
C SER A 375 -8.70 -5.11 23.75
N ALA A 376 -8.62 -3.91 24.33
CA ALA A 376 -7.46 -3.03 24.22
C ALA A 376 -6.18 -3.60 24.85
N ARG A 377 -6.30 -4.15 26.08
CA ARG A 377 -5.19 -4.84 26.74
C ARG A 377 -4.70 -6.01 25.89
N ARG A 378 -5.61 -6.82 25.35
CA ARG A 378 -5.27 -7.94 24.46
C ARG A 378 -4.53 -7.45 23.21
N ALA A 379 -5.05 -6.43 22.53
CA ALA A 379 -4.39 -5.83 21.37
C ALA A 379 -2.96 -5.38 21.68
N GLN A 380 -2.76 -4.66 22.79
CA GLN A 380 -1.43 -4.23 23.22
C GLN A 380 -0.48 -5.40 23.52
N ARG A 381 -0.99 -6.50 24.09
CA ARG A 381 -0.21 -7.73 24.34
C ARG A 381 0.19 -8.44 23.06
N LEU A 382 -0.64 -8.35 22.04
CA LEU A 382 -0.40 -8.87 20.69
C LEU A 382 0.27 -7.85 19.76
N LEU A 383 0.89 -6.81 20.33
CA LEU A 383 1.66 -5.78 19.64
C LEU A 383 0.85 -4.99 18.60
N ALA A 384 -0.47 -4.96 18.73
CA ALA A 384 -1.31 -4.04 17.99
C ALA A 384 -1.35 -2.67 18.71
N PRO A 385 -1.06 -1.55 18.01
CA PRO A 385 -1.07 -0.24 18.61
C PRO A 385 -2.47 0.13 19.13
N VAL A 386 -2.56 0.53 20.40
CA VAL A 386 -3.72 1.23 20.93
C VAL A 386 -3.59 2.69 20.53
N LEU A 387 -4.56 3.21 19.77
CA LEU A 387 -4.49 4.54 19.20
C LEU A 387 -4.81 5.61 20.26
N PRO A 388 -3.96 6.65 20.43
CA PRO A 388 -4.28 7.77 21.29
C PRO A 388 -5.42 8.58 20.67
N ARG A 389 -6.45 8.91 21.45
CA ARG A 389 -7.56 9.74 20.97
C ARG A 389 -7.45 11.16 21.51
N LEU A 390 -7.43 12.14 20.61
CA LEU A 390 -7.71 13.53 20.94
C LEU A 390 -9.22 13.68 21.11
N ARG A 391 -9.65 13.95 22.36
CA ARG A 391 -11.06 14.16 22.72
C ARG A 391 -11.19 15.37 23.62
N GLN A 392 -12.30 16.10 23.50
CA GLN A 392 -12.70 17.06 24.52
C GLN A 392 -13.15 16.32 25.80
N PRO A 393 -13.08 16.95 26.99
CA PRO A 393 -13.46 16.31 28.26
C PRO A 393 -14.88 15.73 28.26
N GLU A 394 -15.79 16.37 27.53
CA GLU A 394 -17.21 16.01 27.42
C GLU A 394 -17.48 14.89 26.39
N GLU A 395 -16.51 14.57 25.53
CA GLU A 395 -16.66 13.50 24.54
C GLU A 395 -16.47 12.11 25.17
N ALA A 396 -17.27 11.14 24.72
CA ALA A 396 -17.22 9.77 25.20
C ALA A 396 -15.87 9.11 24.94
N GLU A 397 -15.41 8.31 25.90
CA GLU A 397 -14.16 7.58 25.78
C GLU A 397 -14.39 6.25 25.04
N LEU A 398 -13.97 6.20 23.78
CA LEU A 398 -13.94 4.97 22.98
C LEU A 398 -12.50 4.51 22.87
N VAL A 399 -12.28 3.21 23.08
CA VAL A 399 -10.98 2.60 22.86
C VAL A 399 -10.87 2.19 21.40
N SER A 400 -9.74 2.51 20.77
CA SER A 400 -9.46 2.11 19.39
C SER A 400 -8.08 1.49 19.27
N VAL A 401 -7.96 0.53 18.36
CA VAL A 401 -6.70 -0.13 18.00
C VAL A 401 -6.46 0.01 16.50
N ALA A 402 -5.21 0.09 16.07
CA ALA A 402 -4.87 0.13 14.66
C ALA A 402 -4.81 -1.28 14.10
N ALA A 403 -5.58 -1.53 13.05
CA ALA A 403 -5.31 -2.64 12.14
C ALA A 403 -4.08 -2.33 11.27
N PRO A 404 -3.43 -3.36 10.70
CA PRO A 404 -2.18 -3.23 9.94
C PRO A 404 -2.29 -2.33 8.70
N ASP A 405 -3.42 -2.41 7.99
CA ASP A 405 -3.78 -1.55 6.86
C ASP A 405 -4.03 -0.07 7.25
N GLY A 406 -3.92 0.27 8.54
CA GLY A 406 -4.18 1.58 9.10
C GLY A 406 -5.63 1.84 9.48
N THR A 407 -6.54 0.87 9.28
CA THR A 407 -7.95 1.00 9.68
C THR A 407 -8.04 1.05 11.21
N ALA A 408 -8.74 2.05 11.76
CA ALA A 408 -8.99 2.13 13.19
C ALA A 408 -10.16 1.21 13.58
N VAL A 409 -9.96 0.31 14.55
CA VAL A 409 -11.03 -0.54 15.10
C VAL A 409 -11.43 -0.01 16.46
N PHE A 410 -12.60 0.63 16.54
CA PHE A 410 -13.22 1.10 17.76
C PHE A 410 -13.96 -0.02 18.47
N LEU A 411 -13.74 -0.13 19.78
CA LEU A 411 -14.34 -1.11 20.67
C LEU A 411 -15.36 -0.38 21.55
N VAL A 412 -16.64 -0.57 21.27
CA VAL A 412 -17.75 0.08 21.96
C VAL A 412 -18.33 -0.90 22.98
N GLY A 413 -18.61 -0.46 24.21
CA GLY A 413 -19.12 -1.35 25.26
C GLY A 413 -20.54 -1.85 24.96
N ALA A 414 -20.86 -3.08 25.38
CA ALA A 414 -22.21 -3.63 25.31
C ALA A 414 -23.05 -3.28 26.57
N GLY A 415 -24.35 -3.05 26.41
CA GLY A 415 -25.30 -2.86 27.53
C GLY A 415 -25.77 -1.41 27.76
N PRO A 416 -26.53 -1.12 28.85
CA PRO A 416 -27.09 0.21 29.11
C PRO A 416 -26.00 1.29 29.18
N GLY A 417 -26.09 2.32 28.32
CA GLY A 417 -25.06 3.36 28.17
C GLY A 417 -24.02 3.07 27.08
N SER A 418 -24.14 1.98 26.31
CA SER A 418 -23.31 1.69 25.13
C SER A 418 -23.38 2.79 24.06
N ASP A 419 -24.53 3.45 23.95
CA ASP A 419 -24.79 4.55 23.03
C ASP A 419 -24.31 5.92 23.56
N ASN A 420 -23.56 5.97 24.68
CA ASN A 420 -23.10 7.23 25.27
C ASN A 420 -22.24 8.06 24.29
N TRP A 421 -21.57 7.42 23.33
CA TRP A 421 -20.82 8.13 22.29
C TRP A 421 -21.71 8.91 21.32
N LEU A 422 -22.99 8.56 21.18
CA LEU A 422 -23.94 9.34 20.40
C LEU A 422 -24.24 10.71 21.05
N HIS A 423 -23.88 10.93 22.32
CA HIS A 423 -23.95 12.24 22.96
C HIS A 423 -22.92 13.23 22.42
N ASP A 424 -21.84 12.74 21.80
CA ASP A 424 -20.83 13.56 21.13
C ASP A 424 -21.38 14.25 19.87
N PHE A 425 -22.59 13.87 19.45
CA PHE A 425 -23.30 14.42 18.31
C PHE A 425 -24.51 15.27 18.74
N ALA A 426 -24.75 16.36 18.03
CA ALA A 426 -25.93 17.21 18.14
C ALA A 426 -26.92 16.89 17.00
N PRO A 427 -28.24 16.85 17.26
CA PRO A 427 -29.23 16.66 16.19
C PRO A 427 -29.09 17.74 15.11
N THR A 428 -29.30 17.36 13.85
CA THR A 428 -29.39 18.32 12.75
C THR A 428 -30.72 19.09 12.84
N GLU A 429 -30.70 20.43 12.69
CA GLU A 429 -31.93 21.21 12.60
C GLU A 429 -32.62 20.89 11.27
N THR A 430 -33.77 20.20 11.31
CA THR A 430 -34.65 20.07 10.14
C THR A 430 -35.14 21.45 9.73
N THR A 431 -34.72 21.95 8.56
CA THR A 431 -35.32 23.10 7.89
C THR A 431 -36.74 22.75 7.47
N GLY A 432 -37.70 22.97 8.38
CA GLY A 432 -39.11 22.94 8.07
C GLY A 432 -39.47 24.10 7.15
N THR A 433 -40.02 23.80 5.98
CA THR A 433 -40.95 24.71 5.30
C THR A 433 -42.28 24.00 5.07
N THR A 434 -43.33 24.64 5.59
CA THR A 434 -44.76 24.37 5.46
C THR A 434 -45.34 23.22 6.28
N GLY A 435 -46.19 23.60 7.23
CA GLY A 435 -46.87 22.72 8.14
C GLY A 435 -47.98 21.92 7.47
N THR A 436 -47.97 20.63 7.74
CA THR A 436 -49.14 19.82 8.09
C THR A 436 -48.57 18.55 8.73
N THR A 437 -49.24 18.07 9.77
CA THR A 437 -48.81 16.96 10.64
C THR A 437 -48.32 15.75 9.87
N GLY A 438 -47.00 15.61 9.77
CA GLY A 438 -46.31 14.46 9.19
C GLY A 438 -44.97 14.32 9.90
N THR A 439 -44.91 13.38 10.84
CA THR A 439 -43.69 12.91 11.48
C THR A 439 -42.69 12.52 10.39
N THR A 440 -41.58 13.26 10.21
CA THR A 440 -40.47 12.81 9.35
C THR A 440 -39.86 11.58 10.01
N ALA A 441 -40.22 10.41 9.51
CA ALA A 441 -39.84 9.11 10.06
C ALA A 441 -38.32 8.85 9.96
N PRO A 442 -37.74 8.04 10.87
CA PRO A 442 -36.36 7.60 10.80
C PRO A 442 -36.18 6.57 9.67
N GLY A 443 -35.75 7.01 8.49
CA GLY A 443 -35.55 6.15 7.32
C GLY A 443 -36.82 5.48 6.81
N ASP A 444 -36.76 4.84 5.64
CA ASP A 444 -37.90 4.12 5.08
C ASP A 444 -38.09 2.70 5.67
N GLY A 445 -37.21 2.33 6.61
CA GLY A 445 -37.26 1.11 7.42
C GLY A 445 -36.72 -0.15 6.73
N ARG A 446 -36.18 -0.04 5.51
CA ARG A 446 -35.82 -1.22 4.69
C ARG A 446 -34.45 -1.80 5.01
N ILE A 447 -33.51 -0.97 5.43
CA ILE A 447 -32.22 -1.42 5.96
C ILE A 447 -32.31 -1.59 7.48
N THR A 448 -31.94 -2.77 7.96
CA THR A 448 -32.05 -3.11 9.37
C THR A 448 -30.73 -2.93 10.13
N ALA A 449 -29.59 -3.24 9.52
CA ALA A 449 -28.26 -3.20 10.12
C ALA A 449 -27.15 -3.29 9.07
N THR A 450 -25.90 -3.09 9.47
CA THR A 450 -24.73 -3.48 8.69
C THR A 450 -24.58 -5.00 8.70
N ASP A 451 -24.48 -5.64 7.54
CA ASP A 451 -24.26 -7.09 7.40
C ASP A 451 -22.78 -7.45 7.51
N HIS A 452 -21.95 -6.80 6.70
CA HIS A 452 -20.51 -7.00 6.68
C HIS A 452 -19.81 -5.79 6.04
N VAL A 453 -18.49 -5.71 6.25
CA VAL A 453 -17.63 -4.71 5.63
C VAL A 453 -16.57 -5.41 4.81
N SER A 454 -16.24 -4.85 3.65
CA SER A 454 -15.18 -5.35 2.78
C SER A 454 -14.05 -4.34 2.66
N LEU A 455 -12.88 -4.75 3.10
CA LEU A 455 -11.62 -4.04 2.95
C LEU A 455 -10.84 -4.61 1.76
N THR A 456 -9.97 -3.78 1.21
CA THR A 456 -9.01 -4.19 0.17
C THR A 456 -7.66 -3.64 0.54
N ASP A 457 -6.77 -4.56 0.88
CA ASP A 457 -5.45 -4.31 1.45
C ASP A 457 -4.38 -4.34 0.35
N SER A 458 -3.19 -3.87 0.71
CA SER A 458 -2.01 -4.16 -0.10
C SER A 458 -1.72 -5.66 -0.08
N VAL A 459 -0.79 -6.11 -0.93
CA VAL A 459 -0.35 -7.51 -0.90
C VAL A 459 0.41 -7.81 0.38
N ASP A 460 1.14 -6.82 0.89
CA ASP A 460 1.99 -6.93 2.07
C ASP A 460 1.14 -7.03 3.35
N ASP A 461 0.04 -6.28 3.43
CA ASP A 461 -0.79 -6.19 4.64
C ASP A 461 -1.86 -7.28 4.75
N PHE A 462 -2.15 -8.03 3.67
CA PHE A 462 -3.31 -8.93 3.59
C PHE A 462 -3.28 -10.08 4.61
N ASP A 463 -2.15 -10.79 4.70
CA ASP A 463 -1.98 -11.88 5.66
C ASP A 463 -1.83 -11.34 7.10
N GLU A 464 -1.15 -10.20 7.25
CA GLU A 464 -0.99 -9.51 8.53
C GLU A 464 -2.37 -9.09 9.10
N THR A 465 -3.21 -8.48 8.27
CA THR A 465 -4.57 -8.04 8.63
C THR A 465 -5.48 -9.23 8.96
N THR A 466 -5.34 -10.34 8.23
CA THR A 466 -6.01 -11.60 8.59
C THR A 466 -5.60 -12.06 9.99
N LEU A 467 -4.30 -12.11 10.28
CA LEU A 467 -3.78 -12.54 11.57
C LEU A 467 -4.25 -11.62 12.69
N PHE A 468 -4.26 -10.30 12.44
CA PHE A 468 -4.77 -9.29 13.38
C PHE A 468 -6.23 -9.58 13.76
N TYR A 469 -7.13 -9.70 12.80
CA TYR A 469 -8.55 -9.93 13.09
C TYR A 469 -8.79 -11.26 13.82
N ARG A 470 -8.01 -12.29 13.50
CA ARG A 470 -8.07 -13.58 14.20
C ARG A 470 -7.54 -13.49 15.63
N ALA A 471 -6.29 -13.05 15.79
CA ALA A 471 -5.60 -13.09 17.07
C ALA A 471 -6.11 -12.01 18.03
N VAL A 472 -6.28 -10.77 17.55
CA VAL A 472 -6.65 -9.63 18.39
C VAL A 472 -8.14 -9.62 18.71
N LEU A 473 -9.01 -9.82 17.71
CA LEU A 473 -10.46 -9.77 17.91
C LEU A 473 -11.11 -11.13 18.15
N GLY A 474 -10.37 -12.23 18.01
CA GLY A 474 -10.92 -13.59 18.20
C GLY A 474 -11.82 -14.05 17.06
N LEU A 475 -11.74 -13.42 15.87
CA LEU A 475 -12.51 -13.84 14.70
C LEU A 475 -11.93 -15.13 14.10
N ARG A 476 -12.76 -15.87 13.36
CA ARG A 476 -12.33 -17.03 12.58
C ARG A 476 -12.05 -16.60 11.15
N ALA A 477 -10.85 -16.92 10.68
CA ALA A 477 -10.51 -16.81 9.27
C ALA A 477 -11.21 -17.92 8.48
N GLY A 478 -11.89 -17.56 7.41
CA GLY A 478 -12.41 -18.48 6.40
C GLY A 478 -11.31 -18.95 5.46
N GLU A 479 -11.68 -19.83 4.54
CA GLU A 479 -10.75 -20.29 3.50
C GLU A 479 -10.35 -19.14 2.56
N ALA A 480 -9.13 -19.22 2.04
CA ALA A 480 -8.69 -18.31 1.00
C ALA A 480 -9.45 -18.62 -0.29
N THR A 481 -9.94 -17.57 -0.94
CA THR A 481 -10.62 -17.64 -2.23
C THR A 481 -9.81 -16.88 -3.26
N GLU A 482 -9.83 -17.35 -4.50
CA GLU A 482 -9.21 -16.66 -5.63
C GLU A 482 -10.24 -16.46 -6.73
N ILE A 483 -10.38 -15.21 -7.15
CA ILE A 483 -11.35 -14.78 -8.14
C ILE A 483 -10.57 -14.28 -9.37
N ALA A 484 -10.82 -14.91 -10.51
CA ALA A 484 -10.32 -14.46 -11.80
C ALA A 484 -11.12 -13.23 -12.26
N ALA A 485 -10.75 -12.05 -11.76
CA ALA A 485 -11.42 -10.82 -12.13
C ALA A 485 -10.97 -10.31 -13.52
N PRO A 486 -11.77 -9.44 -14.17
CA PRO A 486 -11.49 -8.97 -15.53
C PRO A 486 -10.13 -8.25 -15.70
N PHE A 487 -9.50 -7.85 -14.61
CA PHE A 487 -8.27 -7.07 -14.59
C PHE A 487 -7.16 -7.66 -13.70
N GLY A 488 -7.22 -8.96 -13.45
CA GLY A 488 -6.23 -9.70 -12.68
C GLY A 488 -6.84 -10.54 -11.57
N LEU A 489 -6.01 -11.34 -10.92
CA LEU A 489 -6.41 -12.18 -9.82
C LEU A 489 -6.74 -11.32 -8.59
N ILE A 490 -7.87 -11.58 -7.94
CA ILE A 490 -8.18 -11.08 -6.60
C ILE A 490 -8.14 -12.25 -5.64
N ARG A 491 -7.36 -12.12 -4.58
CA ARG A 491 -7.36 -13.05 -3.47
C ARG A 491 -8.24 -12.48 -2.36
N GLY A 492 -9.12 -13.29 -1.79
CA GLY A 492 -10.05 -12.88 -0.76
C GLY A 492 -10.05 -13.84 0.42
N ARG A 493 -10.35 -13.34 1.62
CA ARG A 493 -10.54 -14.14 2.83
C ARG A 493 -11.56 -13.45 3.73
N THR A 494 -12.37 -14.21 4.45
CA THR A 494 -13.32 -13.66 5.42
C THR A 494 -12.79 -13.79 6.84
N ALA A 495 -13.02 -12.81 7.69
CA ALA A 495 -12.86 -12.90 9.13
C ALA A 495 -14.22 -12.67 9.80
N GLY A 496 -14.75 -13.67 10.50
CA GLY A 496 -16.07 -13.57 11.13
C GLY A 496 -16.20 -14.36 12.43
N ASP A 497 -17.19 -14.01 13.24
CA ASP A 497 -17.50 -14.73 14.46
C ASP A 497 -18.49 -15.89 14.19
N ILE A 498 -18.62 -16.81 15.15
CA ILE A 498 -19.47 -18.00 15.00
C ILE A 498 -20.95 -17.64 14.86
N ALA A 499 -21.38 -16.57 15.54
CA ALA A 499 -22.76 -16.12 15.51
C ALA A 499 -23.08 -15.30 14.25
N GLY A 500 -22.08 -14.90 13.46
CA GLY A 500 -22.27 -14.13 12.22
C GLY A 500 -22.75 -12.70 12.48
N LEU A 501 -22.42 -12.15 13.65
CA LEU A 501 -22.72 -10.78 14.04
C LEU A 501 -21.68 -9.79 13.48
N VAL A 502 -20.43 -10.24 13.37
CA VAL A 502 -19.31 -9.50 12.77
C VAL A 502 -18.75 -10.33 11.64
N THR A 503 -18.66 -9.72 10.46
CA THR A 503 -17.99 -10.28 9.29
C THR A 503 -17.25 -9.18 8.56
N ILE A 504 -15.98 -9.42 8.29
CA ILE A 504 -15.07 -8.56 7.55
C ILE A 504 -14.51 -9.37 6.37
N ALA A 505 -14.78 -8.94 5.15
CA ALA A 505 -14.17 -9.51 3.96
C ALA A 505 -12.87 -8.75 3.66
N LEU A 506 -11.77 -9.47 3.52
CA LEU A 506 -10.47 -8.94 3.16
C LEU A 506 -10.19 -9.34 1.72
N ASN A 507 -9.67 -8.41 0.92
CA ASN A 507 -9.29 -8.66 -0.46
C ASN A 507 -7.91 -8.07 -0.74
N THR A 508 -7.19 -8.65 -1.68
CA THR A 508 -5.96 -8.07 -2.22
C THR A 508 -5.82 -8.43 -3.69
N ALA A 509 -5.06 -7.63 -4.43
CA ALA A 509 -4.72 -7.88 -5.83
C ALA A 509 -3.21 -8.13 -5.92
N PRO A 510 -2.75 -9.40 -5.93
CA PRO A 510 -1.32 -9.76 -5.90
C PRO A 510 -0.48 -9.08 -6.99
N LEU A 511 -1.07 -8.88 -8.17
CA LEU A 511 -0.40 -8.26 -9.30
C LEU A 511 -1.42 -7.64 -10.26
N ARG A 512 -1.22 -6.37 -10.64
CA ARG A 512 -1.93 -5.70 -11.73
C ARG A 512 -0.90 -5.21 -12.76
N ARG A 513 -1.11 -5.48 -14.05
CA ARG A 513 -0.20 -5.05 -15.14
C ARG A 513 -1.00 -4.43 -16.29
N GLY A 514 -0.50 -3.31 -16.84
CA GLY A 514 -1.00 -2.69 -18.07
C GLY A 514 -2.25 -1.80 -17.94
N ASP A 515 -2.47 -0.97 -18.96
CA ASP A 515 -3.53 0.06 -19.03
C ASP A 515 -4.96 -0.51 -19.17
N TRP A 516 -5.09 -1.83 -19.35
CA TRP A 516 -6.36 -2.54 -19.45
C TRP A 516 -7.01 -2.83 -18.08
N ALA A 517 -6.22 -2.78 -16.99
CA ALA A 517 -6.74 -2.80 -15.63
C ALA A 517 -7.35 -1.41 -15.29
N PRO A 518 -8.65 -1.32 -14.96
CA PRO A 518 -9.35 -0.05 -14.85
C PRO A 518 -8.99 0.78 -13.62
N ALA A 519 -9.26 2.09 -13.77
CA ALA A 519 -9.15 3.24 -12.87
C ALA A 519 -9.85 3.16 -11.48
N ILE A 520 -10.15 1.95 -10.97
CA ILE A 520 -10.74 1.73 -9.63
C ILE A 520 -9.68 0.99 -8.78
N PRO A 521 -8.80 1.73 -8.08
CA PRO A 521 -7.80 1.12 -7.22
C PRO A 521 -8.45 0.59 -5.94
N SER A 522 -8.18 -0.68 -5.62
CA SER A 522 -8.49 -1.31 -4.32
C SER A 522 -9.90 -1.07 -3.76
N PRO A 523 -10.98 -1.41 -4.48
CA PRO A 523 -12.34 -1.03 -4.09
C PRO A 523 -12.77 -1.61 -2.74
N GLN A 524 -13.51 -0.84 -1.94
CA GLN A 524 -14.03 -1.22 -0.63
C GLN A 524 -15.55 -1.06 -0.60
N TYR A 525 -16.24 -1.79 0.27
CA TYR A 525 -17.69 -1.60 0.41
C TYR A 525 -18.24 -1.91 1.80
N VAL A 526 -19.39 -1.31 2.08
CA VAL A 526 -20.22 -1.64 3.25
C VAL A 526 -21.49 -2.31 2.76
N ALA A 527 -21.82 -3.47 3.32
CA ALA A 527 -23.05 -4.20 3.01
C ALA A 527 -24.10 -3.98 4.09
N PHE A 528 -25.32 -3.67 3.68
CA PHE A 528 -26.47 -3.42 4.54
C PHE A 528 -27.51 -4.51 4.41
N ARG A 529 -28.03 -4.99 5.54
CA ARG A 529 -29.03 -6.05 5.60
C ARG A 529 -30.43 -5.52 5.34
N THR A 530 -31.21 -6.27 4.57
CA THR A 530 -32.64 -6.06 4.36
C THR A 530 -33.41 -7.36 4.47
N GLU A 531 -34.70 -7.27 4.81
CA GLU A 531 -35.63 -8.41 4.82
C GLU A 531 -36.20 -8.71 3.42
N ASP A 532 -36.19 -7.74 2.51
CA ASP A 532 -36.70 -7.87 1.13
C ASP A 532 -35.85 -7.06 0.16
N ALA A 533 -34.96 -7.76 -0.58
CA ALA A 533 -34.04 -7.14 -1.53
C ALA A 533 -34.76 -6.56 -2.75
N VAL A 534 -35.85 -7.18 -3.21
CA VAL A 534 -36.59 -6.74 -4.40
C VAL A 534 -37.33 -5.44 -4.10
N ALA A 535 -38.07 -5.39 -2.99
CA ALA A 535 -38.75 -4.19 -2.55
C ALA A 535 -37.78 -3.04 -2.26
N SER A 536 -36.61 -3.35 -1.68
CA SER A 536 -35.55 -2.39 -1.41
C SER A 536 -34.96 -1.81 -2.69
N ALA A 537 -34.55 -2.66 -3.64
CA ALA A 537 -34.00 -2.20 -4.90
C ALA A 537 -34.99 -1.32 -5.69
N LYS A 538 -36.29 -1.68 -5.69
CA LYS A 538 -37.35 -0.90 -6.33
C LYS A 538 -37.52 0.48 -5.70
N ALA A 539 -37.59 0.55 -4.37
CA ALA A 539 -37.73 1.82 -3.64
C ALA A 539 -36.50 2.72 -3.86
N MET A 540 -35.29 2.18 -3.68
CA MET A 540 -34.04 2.92 -3.81
C MET A 540 -33.86 3.48 -5.24
N ARG A 541 -34.22 2.72 -6.27
CA ARG A 541 -34.23 3.23 -7.66
C ARG A 541 -35.22 4.37 -7.85
N ALA A 542 -36.41 4.29 -7.25
CA ALA A 542 -37.39 5.36 -7.30
C ALA A 542 -36.89 6.64 -6.59
N PHE A 543 -36.06 6.50 -5.56
CA PHE A 543 -35.37 7.61 -4.88
C PHE A 543 -34.07 8.06 -5.58
N GLY A 544 -33.76 7.53 -6.75
CA GLY A 544 -32.58 7.93 -7.53
C GLY A 544 -31.26 7.35 -7.02
N ALA A 545 -31.28 6.25 -6.27
CA ALA A 545 -30.06 5.59 -5.84
C ALA A 545 -29.25 5.13 -7.07
N PRO A 546 -27.92 5.32 -7.07
CA PRO A 546 -27.08 4.94 -8.19
C PRO A 546 -26.85 3.43 -8.17
N VAL A 547 -27.90 2.63 -8.40
CA VAL A 547 -27.81 1.16 -8.40
C VAL A 547 -27.07 0.70 -9.65
N LEU A 548 -26.01 -0.08 -9.44
CA LEU A 548 -25.17 -0.65 -10.49
C LEU A 548 -26.01 -1.54 -11.41
N ARG A 549 -25.95 -1.27 -12.71
CA ARG A 549 -26.62 -2.09 -13.71
C ARG A 549 -25.83 -3.36 -13.98
N ILE A 550 -26.48 -4.51 -13.83
CA ILE A 550 -25.90 -5.82 -14.15
C ILE A 550 -26.29 -6.22 -15.59
N PRO A 551 -25.38 -6.79 -16.41
CA PRO A 551 -25.68 -7.20 -17.78
C PRO A 551 -26.74 -8.30 -17.88
N ASP A 552 -27.55 -8.25 -18.93
CA ASP A 552 -28.61 -9.25 -19.19
C ASP A 552 -28.08 -10.69 -19.34
N ASN A 553 -26.82 -10.84 -19.79
CA ASN A 553 -26.17 -12.14 -19.94
C ASN A 553 -26.05 -12.89 -18.60
N TYR A 554 -25.91 -12.17 -17.47
CA TYR A 554 -25.89 -12.80 -16.16
C TYR A 554 -27.22 -13.51 -15.86
N TYR A 555 -28.35 -12.89 -16.20
CA TYR A 555 -29.67 -13.46 -15.94
C TYR A 555 -30.00 -14.64 -16.85
N ALA A 556 -29.53 -14.61 -18.11
CA ALA A 556 -29.65 -15.75 -19.00
C ALA A 556 -28.85 -16.97 -18.51
N ASP A 557 -27.65 -16.73 -17.97
CA ASP A 557 -26.84 -17.78 -17.34
C ASP A 557 -27.47 -18.28 -16.02
N LEU A 558 -27.98 -17.36 -15.19
CA LEU A 558 -28.62 -17.69 -13.92
C LEU A 558 -29.85 -18.60 -14.12
N ASP A 559 -30.68 -18.29 -15.11
CA ASP A 559 -31.85 -19.09 -15.50
C ASP A 559 -31.43 -20.51 -15.89
N ALA A 560 -30.43 -20.62 -16.77
CA ALA A 560 -29.91 -21.91 -17.23
C ALA A 560 -29.28 -22.75 -16.10
N ARG A 561 -28.66 -22.11 -15.10
CA ARG A 561 -28.00 -22.81 -13.96
C ARG A 561 -28.98 -23.25 -12.88
N LEU A 562 -29.99 -22.43 -12.57
CA LEU A 562 -30.79 -22.59 -11.34
C LEU A 562 -32.29 -22.81 -11.54
N ASP A 563 -32.82 -22.63 -12.76
CA ASP A 563 -34.24 -22.79 -13.11
C ASP A 563 -35.17 -22.08 -12.10
N LEU A 564 -34.95 -20.77 -11.94
CA LEU A 564 -35.67 -19.97 -10.94
C LEU A 564 -37.12 -19.71 -11.38
N PRO A 565 -38.05 -19.49 -10.44
CA PRO A 565 -39.41 -19.07 -10.79
C PRO A 565 -39.40 -17.84 -11.72
N PRO A 566 -40.16 -17.85 -12.84
CA PRO A 566 -40.09 -16.79 -13.86
C PRO A 566 -40.32 -15.38 -13.31
N ASP A 567 -41.24 -15.22 -12.36
CA ASP A 567 -41.53 -13.92 -11.72
C ASP A 567 -40.34 -13.41 -10.91
N LEU A 568 -39.68 -14.30 -10.15
CA LEU A 568 -38.48 -13.94 -9.38
C LEU A 568 -37.34 -13.56 -10.33
N LEU A 569 -37.09 -14.34 -11.38
CA LEU A 569 -36.04 -14.02 -12.36
C LEU A 569 -36.29 -12.66 -13.05
N ALA A 570 -37.55 -12.37 -13.39
CA ALA A 570 -37.94 -11.09 -13.97
C ALA A 570 -37.65 -9.92 -13.01
N ASP A 571 -37.99 -10.05 -11.73
CA ASP A 571 -37.70 -9.05 -10.71
C ASP A 571 -36.20 -8.85 -10.49
N LEU A 572 -35.44 -9.94 -10.40
CA LEU A 572 -33.97 -9.89 -10.27
C LEU A 572 -33.35 -9.12 -11.43
N ARG A 573 -33.78 -9.42 -12.66
CA ARG A 573 -33.32 -8.75 -13.88
C ARG A 573 -33.69 -7.27 -13.92
N ALA A 574 -34.96 -6.96 -13.67
CA ALA A 574 -35.47 -5.59 -13.72
C ALA A 574 -34.75 -4.67 -12.71
N HIS A 575 -34.32 -5.23 -11.58
CA HIS A 575 -33.73 -4.45 -10.49
C HIS A 575 -32.20 -4.60 -10.35
N SER A 576 -31.55 -5.35 -11.23
CA SER A 576 -30.11 -5.63 -11.19
C SER A 576 -29.65 -6.34 -9.91
N ILE A 577 -30.47 -7.26 -9.40
CA ILE A 577 -30.18 -8.06 -8.21
C ILE A 577 -29.47 -9.34 -8.67
N LEU A 578 -28.38 -9.68 -8.00
CA LEU A 578 -27.65 -10.92 -8.16
C LEU A 578 -28.16 -11.94 -7.14
N TYR A 579 -28.07 -13.22 -7.49
CA TYR A 579 -28.61 -14.34 -6.72
C TYR A 579 -27.59 -15.46 -6.57
N ASP A 580 -27.54 -16.06 -5.39
CA ASP A 580 -26.81 -17.28 -5.08
C ASP A 580 -27.63 -18.19 -4.16
N ARG A 581 -27.38 -19.51 -4.21
CA ARG A 581 -28.06 -20.51 -3.38
C ARG A 581 -27.12 -21.66 -3.04
N ASP A 582 -27.09 -22.03 -1.76
CA ASP A 582 -26.43 -23.24 -1.27
C ASP A 582 -27.46 -24.24 -0.71
N GLU A 583 -26.98 -25.32 -0.08
CA GLU A 583 -27.84 -26.36 0.51
C GLU A 583 -28.70 -25.85 1.69
N THR A 584 -28.35 -24.69 2.27
CA THR A 584 -28.93 -24.15 3.50
C THR A 584 -29.83 -22.96 3.27
N GLY A 585 -29.71 -22.26 2.15
CA GLY A 585 -30.50 -21.07 1.87
C GLY A 585 -30.09 -20.33 0.60
N ALA A 586 -30.58 -19.10 0.47
CA ALA A 586 -30.34 -18.24 -0.68
C ALA A 586 -29.85 -16.85 -0.26
N TYR A 587 -29.21 -16.17 -1.21
CA TYR A 587 -28.63 -14.85 -1.03
C TYR A 587 -28.99 -13.96 -2.20
N LEU A 588 -29.61 -12.82 -1.88
CA LEU A 588 -29.92 -11.79 -2.86
C LEU A 588 -29.10 -10.56 -2.51
N HIS A 589 -28.44 -9.97 -3.50
CA HIS A 589 -27.71 -8.73 -3.27
C HIS A 589 -27.70 -7.82 -4.50
N PHE A 590 -27.54 -6.52 -4.26
CA PHE A 590 -27.27 -5.55 -5.31
C PHE A 590 -26.33 -4.47 -4.78
N TYR A 591 -25.73 -3.72 -5.69
CA TYR A 591 -24.65 -2.78 -5.40
C TYR A 591 -24.97 -1.38 -5.92
N THR A 592 -24.43 -0.35 -5.29
CA THR A 592 -24.36 0.97 -5.90
C THR A 592 -23.24 1.03 -6.94
N GLU A 593 -23.19 2.09 -7.72
CA GLU A 593 -21.99 2.51 -8.47
C GLU A 593 -20.87 2.93 -7.51
N MET A 594 -19.68 3.21 -8.05
CA MET A 594 -18.54 3.68 -7.26
C MET A 594 -18.78 5.10 -6.77
N LEU A 595 -18.63 5.30 -5.47
CA LEU A 595 -18.74 6.54 -4.73
C LEU A 595 -17.32 6.98 -4.34
N GLY A 596 -16.87 8.13 -4.84
CA GLY A 596 -15.52 8.62 -4.54
C GLY A 596 -14.42 7.62 -4.93
N SER A 597 -14.44 7.13 -6.18
CA SER A 597 -13.40 6.32 -6.83
C SER A 597 -13.05 4.94 -6.24
N ARG A 598 -13.31 4.67 -4.95
CA ARG A 598 -12.91 3.44 -4.25
C ARG A 598 -14.04 2.79 -3.45
N LEU A 599 -15.01 3.55 -2.95
CA LEU A 599 -16.10 3.03 -2.13
C LEU A 599 -17.33 2.65 -2.97
N PHE A 600 -18.10 1.65 -2.54
CA PHE A 600 -19.50 1.47 -2.96
C PHE A 600 -20.30 0.84 -1.81
N PHE A 601 -21.61 0.76 -1.95
CA PHE A 601 -22.48 0.09 -0.98
C PHE A 601 -23.13 -1.15 -1.58
N ALA A 602 -23.42 -2.13 -0.72
CA ALA A 602 -24.21 -3.30 -1.06
C ALA A 602 -25.47 -3.36 -0.19
N VAL A 603 -26.55 -3.90 -0.72
CA VAL A 603 -27.76 -4.24 0.05
C VAL A 603 -28.02 -5.72 -0.16
N VAL A 604 -28.22 -6.44 0.95
CA VAL A 604 -28.15 -7.90 0.98
C VAL A 604 -29.30 -8.49 1.79
N GLN A 605 -29.85 -9.60 1.31
CA GLN A 605 -30.86 -10.40 1.97
C GLN A 605 -30.35 -11.85 2.07
N ARG A 606 -30.32 -12.37 3.30
CA ARG A 606 -30.01 -13.78 3.58
C ARG A 606 -31.32 -14.50 3.86
N VAL A 607 -31.60 -15.56 3.10
CA VAL A 607 -32.79 -16.39 3.25
C VAL A 607 -32.40 -17.71 3.92
N ALA A 608 -33.16 -18.12 4.94
CA ALA A 608 -32.93 -19.33 5.71
C ALA A 608 -31.50 -19.39 6.32
N GLY A 609 -30.73 -20.45 6.03
CA GLY A 609 -29.45 -20.73 6.66
C GLY A 609 -28.22 -20.12 5.99
N TYR A 610 -28.37 -19.34 4.91
CA TYR A 610 -27.24 -18.93 4.06
C TYR A 610 -26.21 -18.05 4.80
N ARG A 611 -24.96 -18.52 4.85
CA ARG A 611 -23.84 -17.83 5.55
C ARG A 611 -22.75 -17.26 4.65
N GLY A 612 -22.73 -17.57 3.36
CA GLY A 612 -21.72 -17.10 2.41
C GLY A 612 -21.79 -15.59 2.11
N LEU A 613 -20.99 -15.09 1.16
CA LEU A 613 -21.03 -13.70 0.68
C LEU A 613 -21.50 -13.59 -0.78
N GLY A 614 -22.18 -14.63 -1.27
CA GLY A 614 -22.60 -14.77 -2.67
C GLY A 614 -21.66 -15.62 -3.50
N ASP A 615 -22.13 -15.98 -4.70
CA ASP A 615 -21.39 -16.77 -5.69
C ASP A 615 -20.09 -16.03 -6.09
N PRO A 616 -18.89 -16.62 -5.89
CA PRO A 616 -17.63 -16.02 -6.34
C PRO A 616 -17.62 -15.68 -7.83
N GLY A 617 -18.37 -16.40 -8.66
CA GLY A 617 -18.54 -16.13 -10.09
C GLY A 617 -19.29 -14.83 -10.41
N SER A 618 -20.05 -14.28 -9.45
CA SER A 618 -20.75 -13.01 -9.62
C SER A 618 -19.84 -11.78 -9.43
N ALA A 619 -18.73 -11.92 -8.69
CA ALA A 619 -17.81 -10.83 -8.43
C ALA A 619 -17.14 -10.27 -9.71
N PRO A 620 -16.63 -11.08 -10.66
CA PRO A 620 -16.14 -10.58 -11.95
C PRO A 620 -17.18 -9.80 -12.75
N VAL A 621 -18.45 -10.22 -12.72
CA VAL A 621 -19.56 -9.54 -13.40
C VAL A 621 -19.78 -8.14 -12.81
N ARG A 622 -19.86 -8.04 -11.48
CA ARG A 622 -19.94 -6.75 -10.76
C ARG A 622 -18.74 -5.85 -11.08
N MET A 623 -17.54 -6.41 -11.09
CA MET A 623 -16.30 -5.66 -11.35
C MET A 623 -16.26 -5.10 -12.79
N ALA A 624 -16.71 -5.88 -13.77
CA ALA A 624 -16.86 -5.43 -15.15
C ALA A 624 -17.91 -4.30 -15.26
N ALA A 625 -19.05 -4.43 -14.60
CA ALA A 625 -20.10 -3.42 -14.58
C ALA A 625 -19.63 -2.10 -13.96
N HIS A 626 -18.91 -2.14 -12.82
CA HIS A 626 -18.33 -0.93 -12.22
C HIS A 626 -17.34 -0.22 -13.15
N ARG A 627 -16.48 -1.00 -13.83
CA ARG A 627 -15.54 -0.47 -14.83
C ARG A 627 -16.28 0.24 -15.96
N GLU A 628 -17.29 -0.40 -16.53
CA GLU A 628 -18.08 0.18 -17.62
C GLU A 628 -18.73 1.49 -17.19
N ARG A 629 -19.40 1.53 -16.02
CA ARG A 629 -20.00 2.76 -15.49
C ARG A 629 -18.97 3.85 -15.26
N ARG A 630 -17.78 3.52 -14.74
CA ARG A 630 -16.68 4.49 -14.58
C ARG A 630 -16.22 5.06 -15.92
N LEU A 631 -16.08 4.23 -16.96
CA LEU A 631 -15.70 4.68 -18.29
C LEU A 631 -16.77 5.58 -18.93
N LEU A 632 -18.04 5.25 -18.75
CA LEU A 632 -19.15 6.10 -19.20
C LEU A 632 -19.13 7.44 -18.46
N ALA A 633 -18.98 7.44 -17.13
CA ALA A 633 -18.85 8.68 -16.36
C ALA A 633 -17.68 9.55 -16.83
N LEU A 634 -16.53 8.95 -17.14
CA LEU A 634 -15.37 9.67 -17.69
C LEU A 634 -15.62 10.23 -19.10
N ARG A 635 -16.45 9.58 -19.92
CA ARG A 635 -16.88 10.09 -21.24
C ARG A 635 -17.91 11.22 -21.12
N ASP A 636 -18.81 11.10 -20.15
CA ASP A 636 -19.96 11.99 -19.96
C ASP A 636 -19.67 13.16 -19.03
N THR A 637 -18.49 13.20 -18.38
CA THR A 637 -18.05 14.37 -17.61
C THR A 637 -17.91 15.54 -18.58
N PRO A 638 -18.76 16.57 -18.50
CA PRO A 638 -18.55 17.78 -19.27
C PRO A 638 -17.17 18.32 -18.88
N GLN A 639 -16.34 18.68 -19.87
CA GLN A 639 -15.14 19.48 -19.60
C GLN A 639 -15.58 20.64 -18.70
N ALA A 640 -15.06 20.68 -17.46
CA ALA A 640 -15.36 21.76 -16.53
C ALA A 640 -15.11 23.11 -17.24
N PRO A 641 -15.89 24.17 -16.94
CA PRO A 641 -15.71 25.48 -17.58
C PRO A 641 -14.24 25.89 -17.49
N GLU A 642 -13.69 26.38 -18.61
CA GLU A 642 -12.26 26.58 -18.90
C GLU A 642 -11.43 26.88 -17.64
N ARG A 643 -10.84 25.84 -17.05
CA ARG A 643 -9.71 25.98 -16.14
C ARG A 643 -8.44 25.95 -16.98
N HIS A 644 -7.50 26.85 -16.70
CA HIS A 644 -6.21 26.84 -17.36
C HIS A 644 -5.48 25.51 -17.08
N ASP A 645 -4.80 24.97 -18.09
CA ASP A 645 -3.87 23.87 -17.90
C ASP A 645 -2.60 24.42 -17.24
N TYR A 646 -2.19 23.87 -16.10
CA TYR A 646 -0.97 24.32 -15.39
C TYR A 646 0.18 23.32 -15.54
N SER A 647 1.39 23.86 -15.76
CA SER A 647 2.66 23.12 -15.74
C SER A 647 3.52 23.56 -14.55
N LEU A 648 4.21 22.63 -13.89
CA LEU A 648 5.23 22.96 -12.89
C LEU A 648 6.59 23.07 -13.59
N ALA A 649 7.11 24.29 -13.74
CA ALA A 649 8.46 24.50 -14.27
C ALA A 649 9.50 23.99 -13.26
N HIS A 650 10.54 23.30 -13.71
CA HIS A 650 11.52 22.66 -12.82
C HIS A 650 12.20 23.69 -11.91
N LEU A 651 12.46 24.91 -12.42
CA LEU A 651 13.09 25.98 -11.66
C LEU A 651 12.31 26.40 -10.38
N THR A 652 10.99 26.19 -10.35
CA THR A 652 10.13 26.43 -9.17
C THR A 652 10.40 25.47 -8.01
N ALA A 653 10.97 24.28 -8.32
CA ALA A 653 11.21 23.20 -7.37
C ALA A 653 12.53 22.48 -7.67
N LEU A 654 13.57 23.24 -8.04
CA LEU A 654 14.84 22.74 -8.61
C LEU A 654 15.60 21.75 -7.72
N SER A 655 15.28 21.66 -6.43
CA SER A 655 15.88 20.69 -5.51
C SER A 655 15.32 19.27 -5.65
N LEU A 656 14.18 19.09 -6.32
CA LEU A 656 13.57 17.78 -6.56
C LEU A 656 14.21 17.11 -7.77
N SER A 657 14.48 15.82 -7.69
CA SER A 657 14.82 15.04 -8.89
C SER A 657 13.61 14.92 -9.84
N PRO A 658 13.80 14.62 -11.14
CA PRO A 658 12.69 14.51 -12.09
C PRO A 658 11.55 13.57 -11.64
N PRO A 659 11.80 12.37 -11.06
CA PRO A 659 10.72 11.55 -10.51
C PRO A 659 9.98 12.22 -9.34
N GLU A 660 10.70 12.88 -8.43
CA GLU A 660 10.11 13.58 -7.28
C GLU A 660 9.32 14.83 -7.70
N LEU A 661 9.76 15.51 -8.76
CA LEU A 661 9.05 16.64 -9.36
C LEU A 661 7.71 16.19 -9.94
N VAL A 662 7.69 15.05 -10.64
CA VAL A 662 6.46 14.45 -11.18
C VAL A 662 5.48 14.11 -10.04
N ASP A 663 5.98 13.57 -8.93
CA ASP A 663 5.15 13.26 -7.77
C ASP A 663 4.60 14.52 -7.09
N ALA A 664 5.43 15.56 -6.97
CA ALA A 664 5.02 16.86 -6.44
C ALA A 664 3.94 17.51 -7.32
N ALA A 665 4.13 17.48 -8.65
CA ALA A 665 3.19 18.01 -9.62
C ALA A 665 1.84 17.29 -9.55
N ALA A 666 1.85 15.95 -9.51
CA ALA A 666 0.66 15.14 -9.37
C ALA A 666 -0.10 15.42 -8.06
N ALA A 667 0.63 15.47 -6.93
CA ALA A 667 0.04 15.74 -5.63
C ALA A 667 -0.58 17.15 -5.52
N ALA A 668 0.01 18.14 -6.19
CA ALA A 668 -0.51 19.51 -6.25
C ALA A 668 -1.61 19.72 -7.32
N GLY A 669 -1.82 18.74 -8.20
CA GLY A 669 -2.85 18.76 -9.25
C GLY A 669 -2.45 19.58 -10.47
N TYR A 670 -1.18 19.63 -10.83
CA TYR A 670 -0.73 20.11 -12.13
C TYR A 670 -1.11 19.10 -13.23
N ARG A 671 -1.16 19.55 -14.47
CA ARG A 671 -1.30 18.67 -15.63
C ARG A 671 0.06 18.28 -16.22
N TYR A 672 0.98 19.25 -16.23
CA TYR A 672 2.27 19.08 -16.85
C TYR A 672 3.44 19.37 -15.91
N VAL A 673 4.64 18.95 -16.33
CA VAL A 673 5.93 19.41 -15.79
C VAL A 673 6.84 19.91 -16.91
N GLY A 674 7.67 20.90 -16.61
CA GLY A 674 8.85 21.26 -17.40
C GLY A 674 10.09 20.62 -16.79
N LEU A 675 11.00 20.08 -17.60
CA LEU A 675 12.18 19.35 -17.11
C LEU A 675 13.50 20.02 -17.50
N ARG A 676 14.24 20.44 -16.47
CA ARG A 676 15.62 20.90 -16.59
C ARG A 676 16.64 19.77 -16.79
N LEU A 677 17.14 19.65 -18.02
CA LEU A 677 18.11 18.64 -18.45
C LEU A 677 19.55 19.19 -18.52
N THR A 678 19.74 20.50 -18.62
CA THR A 678 21.05 21.17 -18.62
C THR A 678 21.25 22.00 -17.36
N ARG A 679 22.50 22.05 -16.86
CA ARG A 679 22.88 23.00 -15.79
C ARG A 679 23.18 24.34 -16.41
N VAL A 680 22.63 25.42 -15.86
CA VAL A 680 22.93 26.79 -16.30
C VAL A 680 23.97 27.43 -15.39
N THR A 681 24.03 27.05 -14.10
CA THR A 681 25.12 27.47 -13.20
C THR A 681 25.80 26.27 -12.53
N PRO A 682 27.08 26.40 -12.12
CA PRO A 682 27.80 25.32 -11.43
C PRO A 682 27.17 24.89 -10.10
N GLN A 683 26.37 25.76 -9.47
CA GLN A 683 25.77 25.55 -8.15
C GLN A 683 24.39 24.87 -8.22
N GLU A 684 23.82 24.68 -9.42
CA GLU A 684 22.54 23.98 -9.60
C GLU A 684 22.70 22.46 -9.49
N PRO A 685 21.71 21.74 -8.93
CA PRO A 685 21.60 20.29 -9.08
C PRO A 685 21.65 19.86 -10.55
N HIS A 686 22.24 18.69 -10.82
CA HIS A 686 22.27 18.11 -12.15
C HIS A 686 21.59 16.76 -12.17
N TYR A 687 20.62 16.63 -13.07
CA TYR A 687 19.88 15.40 -13.27
C TYR A 687 20.22 14.85 -14.66
N PRO A 688 21.17 13.90 -14.77
CA PRO A 688 21.71 13.44 -16.04
C PRO A 688 20.77 12.46 -16.75
N LEU A 689 19.51 12.85 -17.00
CA LEU A 689 18.48 12.01 -17.64
C LEU A 689 18.93 11.42 -18.98
N ALA A 690 19.69 12.20 -19.76
CA ALA A 690 20.21 11.76 -21.05
C ALA A 690 21.23 10.61 -20.94
N THR A 691 21.93 10.47 -19.81
CA THR A 691 23.06 9.52 -19.63
C THR A 691 22.87 8.54 -18.48
N ASP A 692 21.81 8.67 -17.69
CA ASP A 692 21.44 7.76 -16.59
C ASP A 692 20.16 6.97 -16.92
N PRO A 693 20.30 5.71 -17.36
CA PRO A 693 19.15 4.85 -17.67
C PRO A 693 18.26 4.54 -16.46
N ALA A 694 18.79 4.55 -15.24
CA ALA A 694 18.00 4.26 -14.05
C ALA A 694 17.08 5.44 -13.72
N LEU A 695 17.62 6.67 -13.78
CA LEU A 695 16.85 7.89 -13.61
C LEU A 695 15.80 8.08 -14.72
N MET A 696 16.15 7.75 -15.97
CA MET A 696 15.20 7.75 -17.09
C MET A 696 14.02 6.79 -16.84
N ARG A 697 14.31 5.54 -16.46
CA ARG A 697 13.27 4.54 -16.18
C ARG A 697 12.39 4.95 -15.00
N SER A 698 12.96 5.46 -13.92
CA SER A 698 12.18 5.89 -12.76
C SER A 698 11.29 7.09 -13.10
N THR A 699 11.79 8.07 -13.85
CA THR A 699 11.02 9.24 -14.30
C THR A 699 9.83 8.82 -15.16
N LYS A 700 10.06 7.97 -16.17
CA LYS A 700 8.99 7.40 -17.01
C LYS A 700 7.96 6.62 -16.22
N ALA A 701 8.40 5.82 -15.25
CA ALA A 701 7.50 5.06 -14.39
C ALA A 701 6.60 5.99 -13.56
N ARG A 702 7.13 7.10 -13.05
CA ARG A 702 6.33 8.10 -12.32
C ARG A 702 5.37 8.85 -13.23
N LEU A 703 5.81 9.31 -14.41
CA LEU A 703 4.93 9.97 -15.41
C LEU A 703 3.74 9.06 -15.76
N ALA A 704 4.00 7.78 -16.02
CA ALA A 704 2.96 6.79 -16.30
C ALA A 704 2.04 6.53 -15.10
N ALA A 705 2.58 6.46 -13.88
CA ALA A 705 1.81 6.18 -12.68
C ALA A 705 0.89 7.35 -12.25
N THR A 706 1.30 8.60 -12.52
CA THR A 706 0.58 9.80 -12.10
C THR A 706 -0.31 10.39 -13.19
N GLY A 707 -0.03 10.10 -14.46
CA GLY A 707 -0.69 10.73 -15.61
C GLY A 707 -0.21 12.16 -15.90
N ILE A 708 0.85 12.62 -15.23
CA ILE A 708 1.52 13.88 -15.56
C ILE A 708 2.22 13.76 -16.91
N GLU A 709 2.04 14.77 -17.76
CA GLU A 709 2.68 14.86 -19.06
C GLU A 709 3.89 15.83 -19.01
N VAL A 710 4.89 15.64 -19.88
CA VAL A 710 6.01 16.59 -20.01
C VAL A 710 5.60 17.67 -21.01
N LEU A 711 5.49 18.92 -20.58
CA LEU A 711 5.18 20.03 -21.48
C LEU A 711 6.43 20.45 -22.26
N ASP A 712 7.51 20.73 -21.53
CA ASP A 712 8.72 21.33 -22.06
C ASP A 712 10.00 20.74 -21.45
N ILE A 713 11.12 20.93 -22.16
CA ILE A 713 12.47 20.67 -21.64
C ILE A 713 13.33 21.92 -21.74
N GLU A 714 14.15 22.14 -20.71
CA GLU A 714 15.02 23.30 -20.58
C GLU A 714 16.46 22.87 -20.21
N LEU A 715 17.52 23.57 -20.61
CA LEU A 715 17.56 24.74 -21.47
C LEU A 715 18.56 24.53 -22.62
N ALA A 716 18.11 24.76 -23.86
CA ALA A 716 18.98 24.86 -25.03
C ALA A 716 19.59 26.27 -25.13
N ARG A 717 20.62 26.54 -24.32
CA ARG A 717 21.33 27.83 -24.31
C ARG A 717 22.52 27.79 -25.27
N ILE A 718 22.46 28.56 -26.35
CA ILE A 718 23.44 28.53 -27.45
C ILE A 718 24.15 29.89 -27.54
N SER A 719 25.37 29.98 -27.00
CA SER A 719 26.26 31.14 -27.08
C SER A 719 27.20 31.03 -28.29
N PRO A 720 28.06 32.03 -28.59
CA PRO A 720 28.98 32.01 -29.74
C PRO A 720 29.83 30.75 -29.88
N GLU A 721 30.07 30.02 -28.80
CA GLU A 721 30.94 28.84 -28.75
C GLU A 721 30.19 27.50 -28.95
N GLU A 722 28.90 27.40 -28.65
CA GLU A 722 28.16 26.14 -28.79
C GLU A 722 27.65 25.87 -30.22
N ASP A 723 27.59 24.59 -30.58
CA ASP A 723 26.96 24.12 -31.81
C ASP A 723 25.55 23.57 -31.51
N PRO A 724 24.50 23.97 -32.26
CA PRO A 724 23.16 23.39 -32.10
C PRO A 724 23.14 21.85 -32.15
N ARG A 725 24.09 21.22 -32.86
CA ARG A 725 24.22 19.75 -32.94
C ARG A 725 24.54 19.10 -31.60
N ASP A 726 25.15 19.81 -30.66
CA ASP A 726 25.48 19.29 -29.34
C ASP A 726 24.21 19.02 -28.50
N PHE A 727 23.08 19.63 -28.88
CA PHE A 727 21.78 19.42 -28.23
C PHE A 727 21.00 18.22 -28.80
N GLN A 728 21.54 17.46 -29.75
CA GLN A 728 20.84 16.30 -30.34
C GLN A 728 20.33 15.33 -29.26
N ARG A 729 21.21 14.93 -28.34
CA ARG A 729 20.84 14.00 -27.25
C ARG A 729 19.84 14.62 -26.28
N PHE A 730 19.91 15.93 -26.05
CA PHE A 730 18.96 16.69 -25.23
C PHE A 730 17.56 16.64 -25.84
N LEU A 731 17.45 16.87 -27.16
CA LEU A 731 16.19 16.79 -27.90
C LEU A 731 15.62 15.37 -27.92
N GLU A 732 16.46 14.36 -28.19
CA GLU A 732 16.06 12.95 -28.16
C GLU A 732 15.56 12.53 -26.78
N THR A 733 16.19 13.02 -25.71
CA THR A 733 15.77 12.78 -24.33
C THR A 733 14.38 13.39 -24.07
N GLY A 734 14.13 14.61 -24.55
CA GLY A 734 12.81 15.25 -24.46
C GLY A 734 11.73 14.46 -25.19
N ALA A 735 11.99 14.09 -26.44
CA ALA A 735 11.08 13.29 -27.24
C ALA A 735 10.80 11.92 -26.61
N GLU A 736 11.83 11.28 -26.05
CA GLU A 736 11.72 10.00 -25.34
C GLU A 736 10.83 10.10 -24.08
N LEU A 737 10.79 11.27 -23.43
CA LEU A 737 9.94 11.57 -22.27
C LEU A 737 8.55 12.08 -22.66
N GLY A 738 8.29 12.31 -23.94
CA GLY A 738 7.01 12.85 -24.44
C GLY A 738 6.86 14.37 -24.31
N ALA A 739 7.98 15.10 -24.21
CA ALA A 739 7.97 16.56 -24.22
C ALA A 739 7.38 17.11 -25.53
N ARG A 740 6.76 18.28 -25.48
CA ARG A 740 6.17 18.95 -26.65
C ARG A 740 7.02 20.12 -27.14
N HIS A 741 7.66 20.81 -26.20
CA HIS A 741 8.34 22.08 -26.44
C HIS A 741 9.77 22.08 -25.89
N VAL A 742 10.62 22.91 -26.49
CA VAL A 742 12.02 23.10 -26.08
C VAL A 742 12.25 24.58 -25.81
N ILE A 743 12.74 24.91 -24.62
CA ILE A 743 13.12 26.28 -24.31
C ILE A 743 14.53 26.53 -24.84
N ALA A 744 14.68 27.60 -25.63
CA ALA A 744 15.96 28.03 -26.19
C ALA A 744 16.31 29.47 -25.78
N GLN A 745 17.59 29.70 -25.52
CA GLN A 745 18.15 31.03 -25.28
C GLN A 745 19.38 31.25 -26.17
N LEU A 746 19.50 32.43 -26.76
CA LEU A 746 20.56 32.75 -27.72
C LEU A 746 21.36 34.00 -27.30
N PRO A 747 22.25 33.89 -26.30
CA PRO A 747 23.14 34.96 -25.88
C PRO A 747 24.28 35.15 -26.89
N ASP A 748 23.95 35.55 -28.11
CA ASP A 748 24.91 35.77 -29.21
C ASP A 748 24.73 37.19 -29.77
N PRO A 749 25.77 38.05 -29.76
CA PRO A 749 25.66 39.40 -30.30
C PRO A 749 25.63 39.41 -31.85
N ASP A 750 26.05 38.34 -32.51
CA ASP A 750 25.99 38.21 -33.97
C ASP A 750 24.61 37.74 -34.41
N ARG A 751 23.84 38.66 -34.98
CA ARG A 751 22.47 38.38 -35.42
C ARG A 751 22.39 37.30 -36.51
N ALA A 752 23.34 37.26 -37.45
CA ALA A 752 23.29 36.29 -38.54
C ALA A 752 23.54 34.88 -37.99
N ARG A 753 24.55 34.74 -37.13
CA ARG A 753 24.86 33.47 -36.46
C ARG A 753 23.74 33.02 -35.51
N LYS A 754 23.13 33.95 -34.78
CA LYS A 754 21.95 33.70 -33.94
C LYS A 754 20.79 33.09 -34.73
N VAL A 755 20.44 33.69 -35.86
CA VAL A 755 19.37 33.20 -36.75
C VAL A 755 19.72 31.83 -37.32
N ASP A 756 20.94 31.66 -37.83
CA ASP A 756 21.42 30.39 -38.39
C ASP A 756 21.36 29.25 -37.36
N ARG A 757 21.83 29.50 -36.14
CA ARG A 757 21.82 28.50 -35.06
C ARG A 757 20.44 28.16 -34.56
N PHE A 758 19.56 29.14 -34.43
CA PHE A 758 18.17 28.90 -34.07
C PHE A 758 17.45 28.08 -35.16
N THR A 759 17.68 28.41 -36.43
CA THR A 759 17.21 27.64 -37.58
C THR A 759 17.66 26.19 -37.47
N ARG A 760 18.95 25.99 -37.22
CA ARG A 760 19.52 24.64 -37.09
C ARG A 760 18.94 23.85 -35.91
N LEU A 761 18.72 24.49 -34.76
CA LEU A 761 18.08 23.85 -33.62
C LEU A 761 16.63 23.41 -33.95
N CYS A 762 15.87 24.28 -34.62
CA CYS A 762 14.52 23.97 -35.07
C CYS A 762 14.49 22.78 -36.05
N GLU A 763 15.44 22.72 -36.99
CA GLU A 763 15.59 21.60 -37.93
C GLU A 763 15.87 20.26 -37.23
N LEU A 764 16.67 20.27 -36.15
CA LEU A 764 16.97 19.08 -35.36
C LEU A 764 15.76 18.63 -34.50
N ALA A 765 14.99 19.59 -33.98
CA ALA A 765 13.81 19.33 -33.14
C ALA A 765 12.61 18.82 -33.96
N ARG A 766 12.44 19.29 -35.21
CA ARG A 766 11.30 18.99 -36.07
C ARG A 766 11.03 17.49 -36.30
N PRO A 767 12.01 16.63 -36.67
CA PRO A 767 11.75 15.19 -36.87
C PRO A 767 11.35 14.46 -35.58
N LEU A 768 11.62 15.05 -34.42
CA LEU A 768 11.25 14.52 -33.11
C LEU A 768 9.86 15.00 -32.65
N GLY A 769 9.17 15.83 -33.44
CA GLY A 769 7.86 16.39 -33.09
C GLY A 769 7.90 17.53 -32.08
N LEU A 770 9.07 18.13 -31.85
CA LEU A 770 9.27 19.20 -30.86
C LEU A 770 9.19 20.59 -31.50
N THR A 771 8.54 21.54 -30.80
CA THR A 771 8.70 22.97 -31.08
C THR A 771 9.89 23.55 -30.33
N VAL A 772 10.41 24.67 -30.79
CA VAL A 772 11.49 25.41 -30.15
C VAL A 772 11.03 26.82 -29.87
N ASP A 773 10.91 27.15 -28.59
CA ASP A 773 10.37 28.40 -28.09
C ASP A 773 11.51 29.29 -27.58
N LEU A 774 11.72 30.42 -28.27
CA LEU A 774 12.78 31.37 -27.97
C LEU A 774 12.39 32.23 -26.77
N GLU A 775 13.14 32.10 -25.69
CA GLU A 775 13.06 32.96 -24.52
C GLU A 775 14.05 34.13 -24.65
N PHE A 776 13.65 35.31 -24.18
CA PHE A 776 14.41 36.56 -24.30
C PHE A 776 14.67 37.22 -22.93
N PRO A 777 15.61 36.69 -22.12
CA PRO A 777 15.96 37.33 -20.85
C PRO A 777 16.56 38.72 -21.08
N SER A 778 16.06 39.71 -20.33
CA SER A 778 16.30 41.14 -20.60
C SER A 778 17.75 41.60 -20.52
N TRP A 779 18.62 40.81 -19.89
CA TRP A 779 20.06 41.07 -19.72
C TRP A 779 20.93 40.33 -20.74
N THR A 780 20.35 39.72 -21.78
CA THR A 780 21.09 38.97 -22.81
C THR A 780 21.09 39.70 -24.14
N GLU A 781 21.85 39.19 -25.10
CA GLU A 781 21.94 39.69 -26.47
C GLU A 781 20.64 39.50 -27.26
N THR A 782 19.63 38.84 -26.68
CA THR A 782 18.23 38.83 -27.13
C THR A 782 17.36 39.44 -26.02
N PRO A 783 17.39 40.77 -25.83
CA PRO A 783 16.90 41.40 -24.59
C PRO A 783 15.40 41.69 -24.58
N ASP A 784 14.72 41.65 -25.73
CA ASP A 784 13.34 42.10 -25.85
C ASP A 784 12.54 41.32 -26.90
N LEU A 785 11.21 41.51 -26.89
CA LEU A 785 10.29 40.87 -27.82
C LEU A 785 10.63 41.21 -29.28
N ARG A 786 11.11 42.44 -29.55
CA ARG A 786 11.40 42.89 -30.92
C ARG A 786 12.56 42.11 -31.51
N GLU A 787 13.61 41.86 -30.74
CA GLU A 787 14.74 41.05 -31.17
C GLU A 787 14.35 39.58 -31.33
N ALA A 788 13.56 39.00 -30.41
CA ALA A 788 13.04 37.65 -30.56
C ALA A 788 12.23 37.47 -31.86
N VAL A 789 11.34 38.43 -32.17
CA VAL A 789 10.56 38.45 -33.41
C VAL A 789 11.45 38.52 -34.66
N ARG A 790 12.56 39.28 -34.61
CA ARG A 790 13.51 39.33 -35.72
C ARG A 790 14.22 38.00 -35.94
N VAL A 791 14.53 37.27 -34.87
CA VAL A 791 15.13 35.94 -34.96
C VAL A 791 14.16 34.95 -35.59
N LEU A 792 12.92 34.89 -35.10
CA LEU A 792 11.89 33.99 -35.65
C LEU A 792 11.62 34.26 -37.13
N ARG A 793 11.46 35.53 -37.52
CA ARG A 793 11.26 35.90 -38.94
C ARG A 793 12.48 35.58 -39.80
N GLY A 794 13.68 35.65 -39.24
CA GLY A 794 14.91 35.30 -39.94
C GLY A 794 15.06 33.79 -40.14
N ALA A 795 14.64 33.01 -39.15
CA ALA A 795 14.74 31.55 -39.18
C ALA A 795 13.65 30.90 -40.05
N ASP A 796 12.45 31.49 -40.07
CA ASP A 796 11.29 31.07 -40.88
C ASP A 796 10.98 29.57 -40.75
N GLN A 797 11.03 29.05 -39.52
CA GLN A 797 10.78 27.64 -39.24
C GLN A 797 9.35 27.40 -38.74
N PRO A 798 8.68 26.34 -39.22
CA PRO A 798 7.28 26.07 -38.88
C PRO A 798 7.06 25.59 -37.43
N ASN A 799 8.13 25.17 -36.74
CA ASN A 799 8.11 24.73 -35.34
C ASN A 799 8.81 25.74 -34.40
N ALA A 800 9.07 26.96 -34.87
CA ALA A 800 9.63 28.03 -34.04
C ALA A 800 8.52 28.83 -33.34
N GLY A 801 8.72 29.10 -32.06
CA GLY A 801 7.83 29.90 -31.23
C GLY A 801 8.57 30.88 -30.32
N ILE A 802 7.82 31.64 -29.53
CA ILE A 802 8.31 32.60 -28.53
C ILE A 802 7.78 32.15 -27.17
N LEU A 803 8.68 31.93 -26.22
CA LEU A 803 8.32 31.79 -24.83
C LEU A 803 8.22 33.18 -24.19
N VAL A 804 7.01 33.57 -23.80
CA VAL A 804 6.82 34.76 -22.97
C VAL A 804 7.00 34.35 -21.52
N ASP A 805 8.15 34.71 -20.95
CA ASP A 805 8.34 34.74 -19.51
C ASP A 805 7.88 36.10 -18.97
N LEU A 806 6.94 36.10 -18.02
CA LEU A 806 6.31 37.32 -17.53
C LEU A 806 7.30 38.26 -16.84
N LEU A 807 8.32 37.73 -16.15
CA LEU A 807 9.37 38.55 -15.57
C LEU A 807 10.19 39.20 -16.69
N HIS A 808 10.72 38.42 -17.63
CA HIS A 808 11.55 38.95 -18.72
C HIS A 808 10.79 39.93 -19.61
N PHE A 809 9.53 39.65 -19.93
CA PHE A 809 8.67 40.57 -20.65
C PHE A 809 8.49 41.89 -19.91
N ALA A 810 8.16 41.84 -18.61
CA ALA A 810 7.96 43.04 -17.79
C ALA A 810 9.24 43.87 -17.59
N ARG A 811 10.44 43.27 -17.72
CA ARG A 811 11.73 43.95 -17.52
C ARG A 811 12.44 44.34 -18.82
N SER A 812 11.97 43.86 -19.97
CA SER A 812 12.56 44.17 -21.29
C SER A 812 12.08 45.49 -21.93
N GLY A 813 11.07 46.14 -21.35
CA GLY A 813 10.42 47.31 -21.99
C GLY A 813 9.56 46.95 -23.20
N SER A 814 9.22 45.66 -23.36
CA SER A 814 8.35 45.16 -24.42
C SER A 814 6.90 45.65 -24.26
N SER A 815 6.20 45.83 -25.39
CA SER A 815 4.83 46.36 -25.42
C SER A 815 3.79 45.25 -25.50
N ILE A 816 2.77 45.30 -24.64
CA ILE A 816 1.58 44.42 -24.71
C ILE A 816 0.86 44.55 -26.06
N ALA A 817 0.87 45.76 -26.65
CA ALA A 817 0.28 45.99 -27.97
C ALA A 817 1.08 45.28 -29.08
N ASP A 818 2.41 45.28 -28.99
CA ASP A 818 3.28 44.56 -29.93
C ASP A 818 3.09 43.05 -29.78
N LEU A 819 2.98 42.55 -28.54
CA LEU A 819 2.70 41.14 -28.24
C LEU A 819 1.40 40.66 -28.88
N ARG A 820 0.32 41.45 -28.74
CA ARG A 820 -1.00 41.14 -29.33
C ARG A 820 -1.01 41.10 -30.85
N ALA A 821 -0.07 41.79 -31.50
CA ALA A 821 0.03 41.85 -32.96
C ALA A 821 0.78 40.64 -33.58
N LEU A 822 1.34 39.75 -32.75
CA LEU A 822 2.11 38.61 -33.23
C LEU A 822 1.21 37.44 -33.67
N PRO A 823 1.70 36.57 -34.59
CA PRO A 823 0.94 35.42 -35.04
C PRO A 823 0.61 34.47 -33.87
N PRO A 824 -0.66 34.06 -33.68
CA PRO A 824 -1.06 33.18 -32.57
C PRO A 824 -0.29 31.86 -32.52
N GLN A 825 0.08 31.31 -33.68
CA GLN A 825 0.80 30.04 -33.79
C GLN A 825 2.25 30.10 -33.28
N TRP A 826 2.78 31.27 -32.92
CA TRP A 826 4.11 31.38 -32.32
C TRP A 826 4.11 31.13 -30.82
N PHE A 827 2.94 31.00 -30.19
CA PHE A 827 2.83 30.79 -28.75
C PHE A 827 2.34 29.39 -28.48
N HIS A 828 3.15 28.60 -27.78
CA HIS A 828 2.81 27.23 -27.40
C HIS A 828 2.48 27.09 -25.91
N PHE A 829 3.13 27.90 -25.06
CA PHE A 829 2.89 28.01 -23.61
C PHE A 829 3.49 29.31 -23.07
N VAL A 830 3.29 29.60 -21.78
CA VAL A 830 3.75 30.85 -21.13
C VAL A 830 4.32 30.57 -19.74
N HIS A 831 5.40 31.27 -19.37
CA HIS A 831 5.99 31.23 -18.02
C HIS A 831 5.34 32.31 -17.14
N VAL A 832 4.62 31.87 -16.11
CA VAL A 832 3.79 32.73 -15.26
C VAL A 832 4.40 32.87 -13.88
N CYS A 833 4.66 34.12 -13.51
CA CYS A 833 5.07 34.54 -12.18
C CYS A 833 4.65 35.99 -11.96
N ASP A 834 4.86 36.46 -10.73
CA ASP A 834 4.89 37.88 -10.42
C ASP A 834 6.29 38.26 -9.89
N ALA A 835 6.54 39.54 -9.67
CA ALA A 835 7.82 40.03 -9.15
C ALA A 835 7.65 41.35 -8.40
N PRO A 836 8.61 41.73 -7.53
CA PRO A 836 8.57 43.03 -6.87
C PRO A 836 8.41 44.19 -7.89
N PRO A 837 7.70 45.28 -7.53
CA PRO A 837 7.36 46.38 -8.46
C PRO A 837 8.55 47.22 -8.94
N GLY A 838 9.73 47.10 -8.31
CA GLY A 838 10.95 47.76 -8.75
C GLY A 838 11.64 46.99 -9.88
N VAL A 839 12.09 47.70 -10.93
CA VAL A 839 12.95 47.13 -11.97
C VAL A 839 14.41 47.39 -11.56
N PRO A 840 15.20 46.33 -11.27
CA PRO A 840 16.62 46.52 -10.97
C PRO A 840 17.37 47.16 -12.14
N VAL A 841 18.44 47.90 -11.84
CA VAL A 841 19.22 48.66 -12.82
C VAL A 841 20.53 47.97 -13.22
N THR A 842 20.86 46.86 -12.56
CA THR A 842 22.06 46.05 -12.85
C THR A 842 21.67 44.63 -13.27
N ASP A 843 22.49 44.02 -14.14
CA ASP A 843 22.28 42.65 -14.60
C ASP A 843 22.36 41.65 -13.43
N GLU A 844 23.21 41.90 -12.44
CA GLU A 844 23.36 41.05 -11.25
C GLU A 844 22.06 40.98 -10.45
N GLU A 845 21.40 42.12 -10.21
CA GLU A 845 20.13 42.17 -9.49
C GLU A 845 18.96 41.62 -10.32
N LEU A 846 18.97 41.79 -11.64
CA LEU A 846 17.99 41.17 -12.56
C LEU A 846 18.10 39.65 -12.52
N ILE A 847 19.32 39.12 -12.60
CA ILE A 847 19.60 37.68 -12.51
C ILE A 847 19.22 37.16 -11.11
N HIS A 848 19.51 37.91 -10.05
CA HIS A 848 19.13 37.54 -8.69
C HIS A 848 17.60 37.40 -8.57
N THR A 849 16.86 38.42 -9.04
CA THR A 849 15.39 38.40 -9.01
C THR A 849 14.84 37.19 -9.75
N ALA A 850 15.36 36.92 -10.96
CA ALA A 850 14.90 35.84 -11.81
C ALA A 850 15.12 34.44 -11.22
N ARG A 851 16.11 34.28 -10.33
CA ARG A 851 16.53 32.99 -9.79
C ARG A 851 16.15 32.77 -8.33
N PHE A 852 15.76 33.81 -7.59
CA PHE A 852 15.58 33.70 -6.14
C PHE A 852 14.38 34.46 -5.57
N GLU A 853 13.84 35.46 -6.29
CA GLU A 853 12.87 36.41 -5.71
C GLU A 853 11.61 36.59 -6.56
N ARG A 854 11.28 35.63 -7.42
CA ARG A 854 9.98 35.62 -8.09
C ARG A 854 8.86 35.45 -7.05
N LEU A 855 7.69 36.01 -7.34
CA LEU A 855 6.52 35.99 -6.46
C LEU A 855 5.36 35.20 -7.09
N PHE A 856 4.40 34.79 -6.26
CA PHE A 856 3.19 34.15 -6.79
C PHE A 856 2.32 35.17 -7.54
N PRO A 857 1.55 34.75 -8.57
CA PRO A 857 0.63 35.64 -9.28
C PRO A 857 -0.26 36.44 -8.33
N GLY A 858 -0.21 37.78 -8.45
CA GLY A 858 -1.01 38.70 -7.62
C GLY A 858 -0.32 39.20 -6.36
N GLU A 859 0.89 38.72 -6.03
CA GLU A 859 1.68 39.21 -4.89
C GLU A 859 2.63 40.38 -5.25
N GLY A 860 2.81 40.67 -6.54
CA GLY A 860 3.82 41.61 -7.03
C GLY A 860 3.26 42.76 -7.86
N GLY A 861 4.11 43.31 -8.71
CA GLY A 861 3.82 44.50 -9.52
C GLY A 861 3.80 44.26 -11.03
N ILE A 862 3.85 43.00 -11.49
CA ILE A 862 3.71 42.69 -12.93
C ILE A 862 2.23 42.76 -13.32
N ASP A 863 1.91 43.34 -14.49
CA ASP A 863 0.57 43.27 -15.08
C ASP A 863 0.30 41.86 -15.66
N VAL A 864 0.19 40.88 -14.76
CA VAL A 864 0.05 39.44 -15.11
C VAL A 864 -1.17 39.24 -16.01
N ARG A 865 -2.35 39.76 -15.61
CA ARG A 865 -3.59 39.59 -16.39
C ARG A 865 -3.54 40.32 -17.73
N GLY A 866 -2.96 41.52 -17.80
CA GLY A 866 -2.86 42.29 -19.04
C GLY A 866 -1.94 41.65 -20.08
N ILE A 867 -0.81 41.07 -19.64
CA ILE A 867 0.11 40.33 -20.50
C ILE A 867 -0.56 39.04 -20.99
N LEU A 868 -1.16 38.25 -20.10
CA LEU A 868 -1.85 37.00 -20.47
C LEU A 868 -3.04 37.25 -21.42
N ALA A 869 -3.78 38.35 -21.24
CA ALA A 869 -4.88 38.73 -22.12
C ALA A 869 -4.43 39.17 -23.53
N ALA A 870 -3.14 39.39 -23.75
CA ALA A 870 -2.59 39.65 -25.10
C ALA A 870 -2.13 38.37 -25.81
N LEU A 871 -2.12 37.22 -25.13
CA LEU A 871 -1.78 35.92 -25.69
C LEU A 871 -3.03 35.16 -26.19
N PRO A 872 -2.86 34.18 -27.08
CA PRO A 872 -3.93 33.29 -27.49
C PRO A 872 -4.59 32.57 -26.30
N PRO A 873 -5.92 32.33 -26.34
CA PRO A 873 -6.60 31.55 -25.31
C PRO A 873 -6.19 30.06 -25.38
N GLY A 874 -6.30 29.36 -24.25
CA GLY A 874 -6.06 27.91 -24.16
C GLY A 874 -4.60 27.48 -24.06
N LEU A 875 -3.66 28.42 -23.93
CA LEU A 875 -2.25 28.09 -23.67
C LEU A 875 -2.05 27.51 -22.27
N PRO A 876 -1.20 26.48 -22.10
CA PRO A 876 -0.76 26.02 -20.79
C PRO A 876 0.06 27.11 -20.05
N PHE A 877 -0.19 27.25 -18.76
CA PHE A 877 0.51 28.17 -17.86
C PHE A 877 1.57 27.41 -17.06
N ALA A 878 2.84 27.58 -17.44
CA ALA A 878 3.97 27.02 -16.70
C ALA A 878 4.36 27.96 -15.57
N LEU A 879 4.23 27.50 -14.32
CA LEU A 879 4.55 28.31 -13.15
C LEU A 879 6.05 28.24 -12.91
N GLU A 880 6.78 29.29 -13.30
CA GLU A 880 8.21 29.47 -13.08
C GLU A 880 8.45 30.53 -12.00
N ILE A 881 8.55 30.10 -10.74
CA ILE A 881 8.52 30.96 -9.56
C ILE A 881 9.65 30.54 -8.59
N PRO A 882 10.93 30.64 -8.96
CA PRO A 882 12.00 30.33 -8.01
C PRO A 882 12.00 31.32 -6.83
N ARG A 883 11.85 30.77 -5.62
CA ARG A 883 11.83 31.52 -4.37
C ARG A 883 12.61 30.78 -3.27
N ALA A 884 13.94 30.83 -3.34
CA ALA A 884 14.82 29.96 -2.55
C ALA A 884 14.59 30.06 -1.02
N THR A 885 14.39 31.26 -0.49
CA THR A 885 14.14 31.44 0.95
C THR A 885 12.83 30.78 1.39
N LEU A 886 11.77 30.85 0.58
CA LEU A 886 10.51 30.19 0.90
C LEU A 886 10.63 28.67 0.76
N VAL A 887 11.27 28.19 -0.31
CA VAL A 887 11.54 26.75 -0.51
C VAL A 887 12.34 26.17 0.65
N ALA A 888 13.33 26.89 1.18
CA ALA A 888 14.10 26.46 2.35
C ALA A 888 13.24 26.39 3.64
N GLN A 889 12.19 27.20 3.74
CA GLN A 889 11.29 27.23 4.90
C GLN A 889 10.20 26.16 4.86
N VAL A 890 9.59 25.93 3.68
CA VAL A 890 8.40 25.07 3.56
C VAL A 890 8.63 23.77 2.79
N GLY A 891 9.77 23.65 2.10
CA GLY A 891 10.08 22.55 1.19
C GLY A 891 9.53 22.76 -0.22
N ALA A 892 10.17 22.12 -1.21
CA ALA A 892 9.85 22.30 -2.63
C ALA A 892 8.45 21.78 -3.02
N GLN A 893 7.98 20.69 -2.39
CA GLN A 893 6.64 20.14 -2.65
C GLN A 893 5.52 21.09 -2.20
N GLU A 894 5.63 21.62 -0.98
CA GLU A 894 4.65 22.58 -0.47
C GLU A 894 4.71 23.91 -1.24
N HIS A 895 5.90 24.32 -1.66
CA HIS A 895 6.07 25.48 -2.53
C HIS A 895 5.34 25.30 -3.87
N ALA A 896 5.51 24.15 -4.54
CA ALA A 896 4.80 23.83 -5.77
C ALA A 896 3.27 23.80 -5.58
N ARG A 897 2.78 23.29 -4.45
CA ARG A 897 1.35 23.32 -4.10
C ARG A 897 0.83 24.74 -3.93
N ARG A 898 1.57 25.60 -3.23
CA ARG A 898 1.21 27.01 -3.02
C ARG A 898 1.20 27.81 -4.33
N ALA A 899 2.16 27.55 -5.22
CA ALA A 899 2.25 28.19 -6.52
C ALA A 899 0.97 27.99 -7.36
N VAL A 900 0.52 26.74 -7.53
CA VAL A 900 -0.71 26.47 -8.31
C VAL A 900 -1.98 26.93 -7.61
N ALA A 901 -2.03 26.87 -6.28
CA ALA A 901 -3.17 27.40 -5.53
C ALA A 901 -3.30 28.92 -5.75
N ALA A 902 -2.21 29.67 -5.56
CA ALA A 902 -2.21 31.12 -5.79
C ALA A 902 -2.51 31.48 -7.25
N ALA A 903 -1.98 30.71 -8.21
CA ALA A 903 -2.27 30.92 -9.63
C ALA A 903 -3.76 30.68 -9.96
N ARG A 904 -4.38 29.62 -9.40
CA ARG A 904 -5.81 29.35 -9.57
C ARG A 904 -6.65 30.44 -8.93
N ASP A 905 -6.36 30.82 -7.69
CA ASP A 905 -7.08 31.86 -6.98
C ASP A 905 -7.02 33.19 -7.74
N TYR A 906 -5.84 33.53 -8.27
CA TYR A 906 -5.61 34.78 -8.97
C TYR A 906 -6.06 34.79 -10.43
N LEU A 907 -6.03 33.67 -11.16
CA LEU A 907 -6.28 33.63 -12.62
C LEU A 907 -7.62 32.99 -12.97
N ASP A 908 -8.02 31.91 -12.28
CA ASP A 908 -9.27 31.19 -12.57
C ASP A 908 -10.50 31.87 -11.94
N THR A 909 -10.29 32.78 -10.97
CA THR A 909 -11.39 33.57 -10.38
C THR A 909 -11.74 34.75 -11.29
N PRO A 910 -13.01 34.88 -11.75
CA PRO A 910 -13.47 36.05 -12.49
C PRO A 910 -13.34 37.32 -11.63
N LEU A 911 -12.86 38.42 -12.22
CA LEU A 911 -12.91 39.71 -11.55
C LEU A 911 -14.39 40.11 -11.33
N PRO A 912 -14.76 40.70 -10.18
CA PRO A 912 -16.06 41.32 -10.05
C PRO A 912 -16.22 42.37 -11.14
N ALA A 913 -17.37 42.37 -11.82
CA ALA A 913 -17.67 43.35 -12.86
C ALA A 913 -17.48 44.76 -12.28
N PRO A 914 -16.85 45.70 -13.01
CA PRO A 914 -16.71 47.07 -12.53
C PRO A 914 -18.10 47.61 -12.19
N ALA A 915 -18.24 48.20 -11.00
CA ALA A 915 -19.46 48.92 -10.64
C ALA A 915 -19.74 49.95 -11.74
N ALA A 916 -20.94 49.90 -12.32
CA ALA A 916 -21.34 50.83 -13.35
C ALA A 916 -21.40 52.25 -12.76
N ALA A 917 -20.42 53.07 -13.15
CA ALA A 917 -20.23 54.51 -12.93
C ALA A 917 -20.09 55.00 -11.49
#